data_AF-A0A1Q9RST2-F1
#
_entry.id   AF-A0A1Q9RST2-F1
#
_cell.length_a   1.000
_cell.length_b   1.000
_cell.length_c   1.000
_cell.angle_alpha   90.00
_cell.angle_beta   90.00
_cell.angle_gamma   90.00
#
_symmetry.space_group_name_H-M   'P 1'
#
loop_
_entity.id
_entity.type
_entity.pdbx_description
1 polymer ?
#
loop_
_entity_poly.entity_id
_entity_poly.type
_entity_poly.pdbx_seq_one_letter_code
_entity_poly.pdbx_strand_id
1 'polypeptide(L)'
;MAQRHRGHARAAWESAAAPVHVTARVPALGSVLRRGAALSVLALGAVQAITLGQTLVLARLLTPAEVGAFAAGTSLGLVLMVFAEGALTQALIQRDGDVRDAADTVFWATLAGAVLAALAVLAAAPLVADLFGDPAAGAVAAASAGALVLHSLTHVPEALMQRRLDFRRRIVVDPIGAVVFAGVAVAMAAAGWGVWALVVAQYAMVTACVLAGWVLSGWRPGRGRPSVRLWWALARYGFPLVLGSFVERGRDALEIAVVGRALDASAVGNYRYGRRIAVLPATVVVEAGGFVLFPAFARLAGDPERIRAAFLQALTWIWFLALPVAAVLVACGEPLAVLLLGEPWRGAGVVLTAMAGFGLGQAVTAVTTEVLKGVGRSARINWMTGAGLVSGVGLLVVLVPWGLPGVGLAVSGGALVVALTGLAMVRTVVGVSGRELTGRMLPAAAAAVVALLAVGFLERAVVHADTWSVPVGLGLVAAETLLLGGIYLAALHVVAPGLARTVGDGHGHGGDVRTRPERLLILGYHNVESTWFWPNRPGAGIATFARQMRVLDRIANVVPLDDALDALAAGRPLPPRAVALTFDDGYRDNLELAAPVLRGYGMPATIYLVPGFLSGEQHAWWERLGWAVGGARARRLRLNGHELELGEDGNACVPSRPP
;
A
#
# COMPACT_ATOMS: atom_id res chain seq x y z
N MET A 1 -56.26 11.71 34.90
CA MET A 1 -55.28 11.60 36.01
C MET A 1 -54.11 10.69 35.62
N ALA A 2 -53.46 10.94 34.47
CA ALA A 2 -52.45 10.05 33.87
C ALA A 2 -51.28 10.83 33.23
N GLN A 3 -50.82 11.89 33.91
CA GLN A 3 -49.68 12.72 33.45
C GLN A 3 -48.60 12.96 34.53
N ARG A 4 -48.72 12.40 35.74
CA ARG A 4 -47.73 12.60 36.82
C ARG A 4 -46.75 11.45 37.07
N HIS A 5 -46.86 10.31 36.40
CA HIS A 5 -45.96 9.16 36.65
C HIS A 5 -44.77 9.03 35.69
N ARG A 6 -44.60 9.91 34.68
CA ARG A 6 -43.41 9.88 33.79
C ARG A 6 -42.22 10.70 34.30
N GLY A 7 -42.39 11.45 35.40
CA GLY A 7 -41.36 12.33 35.94
C GLY A 7 -40.33 11.68 36.88
N HIS A 8 -40.55 10.45 37.37
CA HIS A 8 -39.66 9.84 38.38
C HIS A 8 -38.81 8.68 37.85
N ALA A 9 -39.15 8.07 36.71
CA ALA A 9 -38.32 7.02 36.11
C ALA A 9 -37.09 7.57 35.35
N ARG A 10 -37.13 8.84 34.91
CA ARG A 10 -36.02 9.47 34.19
C ARG A 10 -34.94 10.03 35.13
N ALA A 11 -35.33 10.47 36.33
CA ALA A 11 -34.42 11.01 37.34
C ALA A 11 -33.53 9.96 38.03
N ALA A 12 -33.90 8.67 37.96
CA ALA A 12 -33.11 7.57 38.54
C ALA A 12 -32.05 6.98 37.59
N TRP A 13 -32.11 7.29 36.29
CA TRP A 13 -31.11 6.81 35.31
C TRP A 13 -29.92 7.78 35.18
N GLU A 14 -30.12 9.06 35.47
CA GLU A 14 -29.09 10.10 35.33
C GLU A 14 -28.06 10.11 36.48
N SER A 15 -28.28 9.38 37.57
CA SER A 15 -27.40 9.37 38.74
C SER A 15 -26.52 8.11 38.93
N ALA A 16 -26.57 7.11 38.03
CA ALA A 16 -25.92 5.81 38.29
C ALA A 16 -25.19 5.13 37.10
N ALA A 17 -24.80 5.84 36.04
CA ALA A 17 -24.03 5.23 34.95
C ALA A 17 -22.79 6.05 34.57
N ALA A 18 -21.70 5.86 35.32
CA ALA A 18 -20.37 6.01 34.76
C ALA A 18 -20.05 4.74 33.92
N PRO A 19 -19.54 4.92 32.70
CA PRO A 19 -18.12 4.66 32.51
C PRO A 19 -17.42 5.85 31.88
N VAL A 20 -16.25 6.14 32.45
CA VAL A 20 -15.23 7.02 31.89
C VAL A 20 -14.82 6.48 30.52
N HIS A 21 -15.09 7.27 29.47
CA HIS A 21 -14.37 7.18 28.21
C HIS A 21 -13.86 8.57 27.82
N VAL A 22 -12.65 8.88 28.28
CA VAL A 22 -11.83 9.96 27.74
C VAL A 22 -11.49 9.58 26.30
N THR A 23 -12.27 10.08 25.34
CA THR A 23 -11.81 10.11 23.94
C THR A 23 -10.98 11.38 23.78
N ALA A 24 -9.69 11.26 24.07
CA ALA A 24 -8.70 12.25 23.69
C ALA A 24 -8.75 12.44 22.17
N ARG A 25 -9.42 13.48 21.69
CA ARG A 25 -9.30 13.91 20.29
C ARG A 25 -7.98 14.66 20.17
N VAL A 26 -6.96 13.94 19.69
CA VAL A 26 -5.60 14.43 19.39
C VAL A 26 -5.61 15.12 18.03
N PRO A 27 -5.23 16.42 17.93
CA PRO A 27 -4.98 16.99 16.62
C PRO A 27 -3.48 17.19 16.43
N ALA A 28 -2.99 16.51 15.39
CA ALA A 28 -1.66 16.52 14.75
C ALA A 28 -1.36 15.13 14.15
N LEU A 29 -2.21 14.12 14.38
CA LEU A 29 -2.04 12.78 13.78
C LEU A 29 -2.00 12.84 12.25
N GLY A 30 -2.85 13.66 11.61
CA GLY A 30 -3.01 13.63 10.15
C GLY A 30 -1.77 14.05 9.35
N SER A 31 -1.04 15.09 9.74
CA SER A 31 0.16 15.54 9.00
C SER A 31 1.39 14.68 9.32
N VAL A 32 1.56 14.28 10.58
CA VAL A 32 2.66 13.41 11.03
C VAL A 32 2.50 11.99 10.46
N LEU A 33 1.29 11.43 10.46
CA LEU A 33 1.01 10.14 9.83
C LEU A 33 1.15 10.19 8.31
N ARG A 34 0.72 11.28 7.64
CA ARG A 34 0.91 11.43 6.19
C ARG A 34 2.39 11.51 5.82
N ARG A 35 3.19 12.30 6.56
CA ARG A 35 4.65 12.37 6.35
C ARG A 35 5.33 11.04 6.66
N GLY A 36 4.97 10.39 7.76
CA GLY A 36 5.50 9.07 8.13
C GLY A 36 5.14 7.99 7.10
N ALA A 37 3.91 7.98 6.60
CA ALA A 37 3.47 7.08 5.54
C ALA A 37 4.18 7.34 4.21
N ALA A 38 4.30 8.62 3.79
CA ALA A 38 5.02 8.98 2.58
C ALA A 38 6.50 8.58 2.65
N LEU A 39 7.16 8.85 3.79
CA LEU A 39 8.54 8.40 4.04
C LEU A 39 8.65 6.87 4.04
N SER A 40 7.63 6.15 4.54
CA SER A 40 7.61 4.69 4.53
C SER A 40 7.45 4.10 3.11
N VAL A 41 6.74 4.80 2.22
CA VAL A 41 6.64 4.44 0.80
C VAL A 41 7.97 4.71 0.09
N LEU A 42 8.59 5.87 0.33
CA LEU A 42 9.91 6.19 -0.21
C LEU A 42 10.98 5.19 0.27
N ALA A 43 10.96 4.83 1.55
CA ALA A 43 11.88 3.85 2.12
C ALA A 43 11.65 2.44 1.53
N LEU A 44 10.39 2.04 1.29
CA LEU A 44 10.10 0.81 0.55
C LEU A 44 10.72 0.86 -0.86
N GLY A 45 10.52 1.95 -1.59
CA GLY A 45 11.12 2.13 -2.92
C GLY A 45 12.66 2.05 -2.88
N ALA A 46 13.29 2.65 -1.87
CA ALA A 46 14.73 2.56 -1.67
C ALA A 46 15.20 1.12 -1.40
N VAL A 47 14.51 0.38 -0.54
CA VAL A 47 14.82 -1.04 -0.27
C VAL A 47 14.65 -1.89 -1.53
N GLN A 48 13.61 -1.65 -2.33
CA GLN A 48 13.43 -2.35 -3.61
C GLN A 48 14.54 -2.01 -4.61
N ALA A 49 14.97 -0.74 -4.68
CA ALA A 49 16.08 -0.32 -5.53
C ALA A 49 17.41 -0.96 -5.10
N ILE A 50 17.71 -0.99 -3.80
CA ILE A 50 18.87 -1.69 -3.25
C ILE A 50 18.78 -3.18 -3.58
N THR A 51 17.59 -3.78 -3.41
CA THR A 51 17.36 -5.22 -3.66
C THR A 51 17.50 -5.59 -5.14
N LEU A 52 17.05 -4.73 -6.04
CA LEU A 52 17.25 -4.89 -7.47
C LEU A 52 18.74 -4.75 -7.79
N GLY A 53 19.39 -3.68 -7.31
CA GLY A 53 20.82 -3.42 -7.54
C GLY A 53 21.71 -4.59 -7.11
N GLN A 54 21.52 -5.11 -5.89
CA GLN A 54 22.25 -6.29 -5.44
C GLN A 54 21.94 -7.54 -6.27
N THR A 55 20.70 -7.70 -6.76
CA THR A 55 20.32 -8.85 -7.59
C THR A 55 21.07 -8.80 -8.93
N LEU A 56 21.19 -7.60 -9.53
CA LEU A 56 21.98 -7.38 -10.75
C LEU A 56 23.47 -7.69 -10.54
N VAL A 57 24.05 -7.22 -9.42
CA VAL A 57 25.47 -7.48 -9.11
C VAL A 57 25.70 -8.96 -8.80
N LEU A 58 24.87 -9.57 -7.95
CA LEU A 58 24.99 -10.99 -7.59
C LEU A 58 24.77 -11.91 -8.78
N ALA A 59 23.91 -11.56 -9.73
CA ALA A 59 23.77 -12.32 -10.98
C ALA A 59 25.06 -12.38 -11.81
N ARG A 60 25.95 -11.40 -11.67
CA ARG A 60 27.26 -11.39 -12.35
C ARG A 60 28.35 -12.16 -11.59
N LEU A 61 28.13 -12.40 -10.29
CA LEU A 61 29.11 -13.05 -9.41
C LEU A 61 28.73 -14.51 -9.09
N LEU A 62 27.44 -14.84 -9.14
CA LEU A 62 26.89 -16.15 -8.80
C LEU A 62 26.19 -16.76 -10.01
N THR A 63 26.24 -18.08 -10.08
CA THR A 63 25.53 -18.88 -11.07
C THR A 63 24.05 -19.07 -10.68
N PRO A 64 23.17 -19.38 -11.65
CA PRO A 64 21.79 -19.73 -11.35
C PRO A 64 21.66 -20.93 -10.40
N ALA A 65 22.56 -21.91 -10.50
CA ALA A 65 22.56 -23.08 -9.62
C ALA A 65 22.81 -22.70 -8.15
N GLU A 66 23.76 -21.81 -7.86
CA GLU A 66 24.05 -21.36 -6.50
C GLU A 66 22.89 -20.57 -5.88
N VAL A 67 22.28 -19.67 -6.66
CA VAL A 67 21.08 -18.94 -6.22
C VAL A 67 19.89 -19.89 -6.06
N GLY A 68 19.79 -20.90 -6.91
CA GLY A 68 18.81 -21.97 -6.85
C GLY A 68 18.94 -22.83 -5.59
N ALA A 69 20.15 -23.28 -5.27
CA ALA A 69 20.46 -24.01 -4.05
C ALA A 69 20.09 -23.20 -2.80
N PHE A 70 20.40 -21.90 -2.79
CA PHE A 70 19.99 -21.01 -1.70
C PHE A 70 18.46 -20.91 -1.57
N ALA A 71 17.76 -20.76 -2.69
CA ALA A 71 16.31 -20.67 -2.72
C ALA A 71 15.61 -21.95 -2.29
N ALA A 72 16.10 -23.09 -2.77
CA ALA A 72 15.66 -24.42 -2.37
C ALA A 72 15.88 -24.63 -0.87
N GLY A 73 17.10 -24.43 -0.38
CA GLY A 73 17.47 -24.65 1.02
C GLY A 73 16.72 -23.78 2.02
N THR A 74 16.35 -22.55 1.63
CA THR A 74 15.62 -21.62 2.51
C THR A 74 14.09 -21.76 2.44
N SER A 75 13.55 -22.50 1.47
CA SER A 75 12.11 -22.58 1.19
C SER A 75 11.29 -23.11 2.38
N LEU A 76 11.72 -24.22 2.98
CA LEU A 76 11.02 -24.85 4.12
C LEU A 76 11.01 -23.93 5.35
N GLY A 77 12.13 -23.28 5.63
CA GLY A 77 12.25 -22.34 6.76
C GLY A 77 11.27 -21.18 6.66
N LEU A 78 11.05 -20.65 5.44
CA LEU A 78 10.09 -19.56 5.21
C LEU A 78 8.64 -19.95 5.52
N VAL A 79 8.26 -21.22 5.30
CA VAL A 79 6.90 -21.72 5.61
C VAL A 79 6.74 -21.92 7.11
N LEU A 80 7.73 -22.53 7.77
CA LEU A 80 7.66 -22.84 9.19
C LEU A 80 7.66 -21.59 10.08
N MET A 81 8.30 -20.50 9.63
CA MET A 81 8.27 -19.22 10.35
C MET A 81 6.88 -18.59 10.45
N VAL A 82 5.99 -18.85 9.49
CA VAL A 82 4.64 -18.26 9.49
C VAL A 82 3.87 -18.62 10.77
N PHE A 83 4.00 -19.87 11.24
CA PHE A 83 3.37 -20.32 12.49
C PHE A 83 4.07 -19.77 13.73
N ALA A 84 5.39 -19.63 13.70
CA ALA A 84 6.18 -19.14 14.81
C ALA A 84 5.99 -17.63 15.05
N GLU A 85 5.75 -16.86 13.99
CA GLU A 85 5.75 -15.39 14.00
C GLU A 85 4.35 -14.76 13.96
N GLY A 86 3.54 -15.17 12.98
CA GLY A 86 2.48 -14.31 12.45
C GLY A 86 1.29 -14.11 13.39
N ALA A 87 0.98 -15.09 14.24
CA ALA A 87 -0.27 -15.07 15.00
C ALA A 87 -0.12 -14.19 16.24
N LEU A 88 0.95 -14.42 16.99
CA LEU A 88 1.17 -13.81 18.29
C LEU A 88 1.60 -12.35 18.17
N THR A 89 2.36 -11.99 17.13
CA THR A 89 2.79 -10.61 16.87
C THR A 89 1.60 -9.71 16.49
N GLN A 90 0.68 -10.17 15.64
CA GLN A 90 -0.54 -9.42 15.30
C GLN A 90 -1.44 -9.22 16.53
N ALA A 91 -1.56 -10.25 17.38
CA ALA A 91 -2.29 -10.15 18.64
C ALA A 91 -1.65 -9.15 19.61
N LEU A 92 -0.30 -9.10 19.69
CA LEU A 92 0.42 -8.13 20.51
C LEU A 92 0.21 -6.69 20.02
N ILE A 93 0.15 -6.46 18.71
CA ILE A 93 -0.09 -5.14 18.13
C ILE A 93 -1.46 -4.59 18.55
N GLN A 94 -2.50 -5.43 18.54
CA GLN A 94 -3.89 -5.01 18.80
C GLN A 94 -4.27 -4.94 20.30
N ARG A 95 -3.49 -5.52 21.21
CA ARG A 95 -3.91 -5.77 22.59
C ARG A 95 -3.98 -4.53 23.50
N ASP A 96 -5.15 -4.08 23.94
CA ASP A 96 -5.24 -2.94 24.88
C ASP A 96 -5.13 -3.39 26.34
N GLY A 97 -3.94 -3.30 26.93
CA GLY A 97 -3.65 -3.72 28.31
C GLY A 97 -2.41 -4.62 28.39
N ASP A 98 -1.85 -4.81 29.61
CA ASP A 98 -0.82 -5.81 29.95
C ASP A 98 0.30 -6.06 28.91
N VAL A 99 0.67 -5.00 28.18
CA VAL A 99 1.54 -5.09 26.99
C VAL A 99 2.92 -5.65 27.32
N ARG A 100 3.44 -5.37 28.52
CA ARG A 100 4.74 -5.90 28.97
C ARG A 100 4.70 -7.41 29.13
N ASP A 101 3.67 -7.94 29.80
CA ASP A 101 3.48 -9.38 30.01
C ASP A 101 3.17 -10.09 28.70
N ALA A 102 2.35 -9.47 27.85
CA ALA A 102 2.09 -9.95 26.51
C ALA A 102 3.36 -9.97 25.64
N ALA A 103 4.18 -8.92 25.66
CA ALA A 103 5.43 -8.86 24.89
C ALA A 103 6.41 -9.95 25.31
N ASP A 104 6.58 -10.19 26.61
CA ASP A 104 7.43 -11.30 27.09
C ASP A 104 6.82 -12.67 26.78
N THR A 105 5.49 -12.82 26.88
CA THR A 105 4.80 -14.07 26.47
C THR A 105 5.01 -14.36 24.99
N VAL A 106 4.85 -13.35 24.13
CA VAL A 106 5.09 -13.48 22.69
C VAL A 106 6.55 -13.78 22.42
N PHE A 107 7.49 -13.07 23.04
CA PHE A 107 8.93 -13.29 22.84
C PHE A 107 9.33 -14.75 23.09
N TRP A 108 8.99 -15.30 24.26
CA TRP A 108 9.36 -16.67 24.60
C TRP A 108 8.63 -17.70 23.73
N ALA A 109 7.36 -17.45 23.39
CA ALA A 109 6.60 -18.34 22.52
C ALA A 109 7.13 -18.34 21.06
N THR A 110 7.46 -17.17 20.51
CA THR A 110 8.01 -17.05 19.15
C THR A 110 9.44 -17.60 19.10
N LEU A 111 10.24 -17.42 20.15
CA LEU A 111 11.58 -17.99 20.25
C LEU A 111 11.54 -19.51 20.34
N ALA A 112 10.68 -20.07 21.20
CA ALA A 112 10.48 -21.52 21.29
C ALA A 112 9.97 -22.11 19.96
N GLY A 113 9.01 -21.44 19.32
CA GLY A 113 8.52 -21.82 17.99
C GLY A 113 9.62 -21.77 16.92
N ALA A 114 10.50 -20.77 16.96
CA ALA A 114 11.62 -20.67 16.02
C ALA A 114 12.70 -21.72 16.27
N VAL A 115 12.99 -22.08 17.52
CA VAL A 115 13.89 -23.21 17.85
C VAL A 115 13.30 -24.53 17.34
N LEU A 116 12.00 -24.77 17.57
CA LEU A 116 11.34 -25.97 17.05
C LEU A 116 11.35 -26.02 15.51
N ALA A 117 11.09 -24.89 14.85
CA ALA A 117 11.19 -24.79 13.40
C ALA A 117 12.62 -25.00 12.90
N ALA A 118 13.63 -24.45 13.58
CA ALA A 118 15.04 -24.66 13.24
C ALA A 118 15.43 -26.15 13.35
N LEU A 119 15.03 -26.82 14.44
CA LEU A 119 15.24 -28.26 14.61
C LEU A 119 14.52 -29.06 13.53
N ALA A 120 13.30 -28.67 13.16
CA ALA A 120 12.54 -29.33 12.09
C ALA A 120 13.22 -29.14 10.72
N VAL A 121 13.73 -27.94 10.40
CA VAL A 121 14.49 -27.70 9.17
C VAL A 121 15.79 -28.51 9.17
N LEU A 122 16.51 -28.52 10.30
CA LEU A 122 17.76 -29.28 10.42
C LEU A 122 17.52 -30.78 10.23
N ALA A 123 16.46 -31.33 10.83
CA ALA A 123 16.06 -32.72 10.65
C ALA A 123 15.59 -33.02 9.22
N ALA A 124 14.94 -32.06 8.56
CA ALA A 124 14.48 -32.18 7.17
C ALA A 124 15.55 -31.85 6.13
N ALA A 125 16.75 -31.38 6.53
CA ALA A 125 17.80 -30.97 5.59
C ALA A 125 18.22 -32.08 4.60
N PRO A 126 18.36 -33.36 5.00
CA PRO A 126 18.60 -34.45 4.05
C PRO A 126 17.44 -34.62 3.05
N LEU A 127 16.20 -34.52 3.52
CA LEU A 127 15.03 -34.57 2.63
C LEU A 127 15.02 -33.40 1.64
N VAL A 128 15.49 -32.22 2.04
CA VAL A 128 15.67 -31.09 1.11
C VAL A 128 16.74 -31.41 0.07
N ALA A 129 17.88 -32.01 0.44
CA ALA A 129 18.88 -32.45 -0.54
C ALA A 129 18.29 -33.44 -1.56
N ASP A 130 17.54 -34.44 -1.08
CA ASP A 130 16.93 -35.47 -1.93
C ASP A 130 15.81 -34.91 -2.82
N LEU A 131 14.98 -34.01 -2.28
CA LEU A 131 13.87 -33.39 -3.01
C LEU A 131 14.38 -32.50 -4.16
N PHE A 132 15.49 -31.80 -3.96
CA PHE A 132 16.04 -30.90 -4.97
C PHE A 132 17.15 -31.56 -5.82
N GLY A 133 17.57 -32.78 -5.48
CA GLY A 133 18.68 -33.46 -6.14
C GLY A 133 20.02 -32.74 -6.00
N ASP A 134 20.16 -31.90 -4.97
CA ASP A 134 21.32 -31.02 -4.77
C ASP A 134 21.76 -31.04 -3.29
N PRO A 135 22.92 -31.65 -2.96
CA PRO A 135 23.48 -31.64 -1.62
C PRO A 135 23.70 -30.24 -1.05
N ALA A 136 23.99 -29.24 -1.90
CA ALA A 136 24.17 -27.87 -1.47
C ALA A 136 22.86 -27.28 -0.93
N ALA A 137 21.71 -27.63 -1.51
CA ALA A 137 20.40 -27.18 -1.00
C ALA A 137 20.13 -27.73 0.41
N GLY A 138 20.46 -29.00 0.68
CA GLY A 138 20.36 -29.57 2.03
C GLY A 138 21.34 -28.91 3.02
N ALA A 139 22.59 -28.68 2.62
CA ALA A 139 23.57 -27.99 3.45
C ALA A 139 23.14 -26.55 3.79
N VAL A 140 22.59 -25.82 2.82
CA VAL A 140 22.00 -24.50 3.03
C VAL A 140 20.80 -24.58 3.98
N ALA A 141 19.92 -25.58 3.84
CA ALA A 141 18.79 -25.74 4.75
C ALA A 141 19.26 -25.92 6.20
N ALA A 142 20.21 -26.84 6.43
CA ALA A 142 20.81 -27.07 7.73
C ALA A 142 21.47 -25.80 8.30
N ALA A 143 22.27 -25.10 7.48
CA ALA A 143 22.93 -23.88 7.90
C ALA A 143 21.94 -22.73 8.18
N SER A 144 20.87 -22.61 7.40
CA SER A 144 19.88 -21.53 7.54
C SER A 144 18.95 -21.73 8.75
N ALA A 145 18.90 -22.94 9.32
CA ALA A 145 18.08 -23.23 10.50
C ALA A 145 18.40 -22.29 11.68
N GLY A 146 19.69 -22.00 11.93
CA GLY A 146 20.09 -21.09 12.99
C GLY A 146 19.68 -19.64 12.74
N ALA A 147 19.59 -19.22 11.48
CA ALA A 147 19.13 -17.88 11.11
C ALA A 147 17.65 -17.67 11.48
N LEU A 148 16.83 -18.72 11.51
CA LEU A 148 15.43 -18.65 11.96
C LEU A 148 15.31 -18.24 13.43
N VAL A 149 16.18 -18.81 14.28
CA VAL A 149 16.23 -18.49 15.72
C VAL A 149 16.63 -17.03 15.90
N LEU A 150 17.66 -16.57 15.19
CA LEU A 150 18.11 -15.19 15.23
C LEU A 150 17.01 -14.23 14.73
N HIS A 151 16.30 -14.60 13.67
CA HIS A 151 15.23 -13.79 13.09
C HIS A 151 14.07 -13.61 14.09
N SER A 152 13.76 -14.64 14.88
CA SER A 152 12.70 -14.56 15.89
C SER A 152 12.90 -13.46 16.93
N LEU A 153 14.15 -13.03 17.16
CA LEU A 153 14.47 -11.94 18.08
C LEU A 153 14.01 -10.58 17.56
N THR A 154 13.70 -10.44 16.27
CA THR A 154 13.19 -9.20 15.66
C THR A 154 11.70 -8.99 15.91
N HIS A 155 10.94 -10.08 16.09
CA HIS A 155 9.47 -10.07 16.05
C HIS A 155 8.82 -9.13 17.07
N VAL A 156 9.22 -9.20 18.35
CA VAL A 156 8.63 -8.37 19.42
C VAL A 156 9.04 -6.89 19.31
N PRO A 157 10.33 -6.54 19.13
CA PRO A 157 10.73 -5.16 18.85
C PRO A 157 9.94 -4.54 17.70
N GLU A 158 9.80 -5.25 16.58
CA GLU A 158 9.09 -4.77 15.41
C GLU A 158 7.58 -4.62 15.65
N ALA A 159 6.96 -5.59 16.33
CA ALA A 159 5.56 -5.51 16.73
C ALA A 159 5.29 -4.32 17.67
N LEU A 160 6.19 -4.03 18.61
CA LEU A 160 6.07 -2.87 19.51
C LEU A 160 6.25 -1.54 18.77
N MET A 161 7.16 -1.47 17.79
CA MET A 161 7.32 -0.29 16.93
C MET A 161 6.08 -0.08 16.07
N GLN A 162 5.57 -1.14 15.43
CA GLN A 162 4.36 -1.08 14.62
C GLN A 162 3.14 -0.65 15.44
N ARG A 163 2.99 -1.17 16.66
CA ARG A 163 1.95 -0.77 17.60
C ARG A 163 2.01 0.72 17.96
N ARG A 164 3.20 1.28 18.14
CA ARG A 164 3.42 2.71 18.43
C ARG A 164 3.27 3.60 17.19
N LEU A 165 2.97 3.02 16.02
CA LEU A 165 3.02 3.69 14.72
C LEU A 165 4.39 4.34 14.46
N ASP A 166 5.45 3.70 14.96
CA ASP A 166 6.83 4.13 14.75
C ASP A 166 7.35 3.60 13.41
N PHE A 167 7.43 4.49 12.42
CA PHE A 167 7.88 4.19 11.07
C PHE A 167 9.37 3.87 10.95
N ARG A 168 10.16 3.96 12.04
CA ARG A 168 11.61 3.65 12.04
C ARG A 168 11.94 2.24 11.58
N ARG A 169 11.04 1.25 11.74
CA ARG A 169 11.24 -0.09 11.17
C ARG A 169 11.45 0.01 9.66
N ARG A 170 10.53 0.70 8.99
CA ARG A 170 10.54 0.85 7.53
C ARG A 170 11.57 1.85 7.02
N ILE A 171 11.87 2.89 7.79
CA ILE A 171 12.80 3.97 7.40
C ILE A 171 14.26 3.64 7.75
N VAL A 172 14.51 2.80 8.75
CA VAL A 172 15.87 2.54 9.28
C VAL A 172 16.21 1.05 9.29
N VAL A 173 15.38 0.20 9.92
CA VAL A 173 15.70 -1.22 10.09
C VAL A 173 15.75 -1.96 8.74
N ASP A 174 14.71 -1.83 7.92
CA ASP A 174 14.64 -2.52 6.62
C ASP A 174 15.76 -2.08 5.66
N PRO A 175 16.06 -0.77 5.50
CA PRO A 175 17.21 -0.33 4.68
C PRO A 175 18.56 -0.81 5.21
N ILE A 176 18.80 -0.80 6.53
CA ILE A 176 20.04 -1.34 7.11
C ILE A 176 20.18 -2.82 6.76
N GLY A 177 19.12 -3.60 6.92
CA GLY A 177 19.12 -5.02 6.54
C GLY A 177 19.47 -5.20 5.06
N ALA A 178 18.82 -4.46 4.17
CA ALA A 178 19.05 -4.53 2.73
C ALA A 178 20.50 -4.17 2.35
N VAL A 179 21.06 -3.10 2.94
CA VAL A 179 22.45 -2.66 2.69
C VAL A 179 23.45 -3.67 3.23
N VAL A 180 23.24 -4.20 4.44
CA VAL A 180 24.14 -5.19 5.05
C VAL A 180 24.11 -6.49 4.26
N PHE A 181 22.93 -6.98 3.87
CA PHE A 181 22.83 -8.15 2.99
C PHE A 181 23.58 -7.90 1.68
N ALA A 182 23.32 -6.78 1.00
CA ALA A 182 23.94 -6.46 -0.28
C ALA A 182 25.46 -6.41 -0.19
N GLY A 183 25.99 -5.67 0.79
CA GLY A 183 27.43 -5.50 0.98
C GLY A 183 28.14 -6.83 1.28
N VAL A 184 27.60 -7.61 2.22
CA VAL A 184 28.21 -8.90 2.61
C VAL A 184 28.06 -9.94 1.48
N ALA A 185 26.89 -10.04 0.85
CA ALA A 185 26.68 -10.99 -0.23
C ALA A 185 27.62 -10.71 -1.41
N VAL A 186 27.73 -9.45 -1.83
CA VAL A 186 28.60 -9.05 -2.94
C VAL A 186 30.07 -9.26 -2.60
N ALA A 187 30.52 -8.87 -1.40
CA ALA A 187 31.91 -9.05 -0.99
C ALA A 187 32.31 -10.54 -0.93
N MET A 188 31.46 -11.38 -0.34
CA MET A 188 31.74 -12.81 -0.20
C MET A 188 31.61 -13.56 -1.53
N ALA A 189 30.65 -13.18 -2.39
CA ALA A 189 30.53 -13.74 -3.73
C ALA A 189 31.73 -13.38 -4.60
N ALA A 190 32.20 -12.12 -4.54
CA ALA A 190 33.42 -11.68 -5.22
C ALA A 190 34.68 -12.40 -4.72
N ALA A 191 34.68 -12.85 -3.45
CA ALA A 191 35.73 -13.68 -2.88
C ALA A 191 35.61 -15.18 -3.22
N GLY A 192 34.62 -15.58 -4.05
CA GLY A 192 34.47 -16.95 -4.54
C GLY A 192 33.77 -17.93 -3.57
N TRP A 193 33.00 -17.42 -2.60
CA TRP A 193 32.30 -18.27 -1.62
C TRP A 193 31.03 -18.96 -2.17
N GLY A 194 30.62 -18.63 -3.39
CA GLY A 194 29.46 -19.20 -4.06
C GLY A 194 28.18 -19.04 -3.24
N VAL A 195 27.40 -20.12 -3.10
CA VAL A 195 26.14 -20.14 -2.33
C VAL A 195 26.29 -19.65 -0.87
N TRP A 196 27.45 -19.89 -0.25
CA TRP A 196 27.71 -19.51 1.14
C TRP A 196 27.76 -18.00 1.34
N ALA A 197 28.05 -17.22 0.28
CA ALA A 197 27.94 -15.77 0.31
C ALA A 197 26.54 -15.31 0.73
N LEU A 198 25.49 -15.98 0.22
CA LEU A 198 24.10 -15.65 0.52
C LEU A 198 23.71 -16.06 1.95
N VAL A 199 24.23 -17.19 2.44
CA VAL A 199 24.00 -17.67 3.81
C VAL A 199 24.65 -16.72 4.82
N VAL A 200 25.92 -16.36 4.64
CA VAL A 200 26.63 -15.43 5.53
C VAL A 200 25.98 -14.05 5.49
N ALA A 201 25.58 -13.57 4.32
CA ALA A 201 24.85 -12.31 4.18
C ALA A 201 23.49 -12.32 4.90
N GLN A 202 22.76 -13.44 4.87
CA GLN A 202 21.52 -13.60 5.62
C GLN A 202 21.76 -13.48 7.13
N TYR A 203 22.80 -14.11 7.66
CA TYR A 203 23.17 -13.98 9.07
C TYR A 203 23.56 -12.55 9.45
N ALA A 204 24.39 -11.89 8.62
CA ALA A 204 24.80 -10.51 8.85
C ALA A 204 23.60 -9.55 8.83
N MET A 205 22.71 -9.70 7.84
CA MET A 205 21.47 -8.94 7.71
C MET A 205 20.60 -9.10 8.96
N VAL A 206 20.27 -10.34 9.35
CA VAL A 206 19.38 -10.59 10.49
C VAL A 206 20.03 -10.07 11.78
N THR A 207 21.33 -10.23 11.96
CA THR A 207 22.06 -9.68 13.12
C THR A 207 21.91 -8.15 13.18
N ALA A 208 22.12 -7.46 12.05
CA ALA A 208 21.97 -6.01 11.99
C ALA A 208 20.53 -5.57 12.31
N CYS A 209 19.51 -6.27 11.78
CA CYS A 209 18.11 -6.00 12.09
C CYS A 209 17.77 -6.24 13.57
N VAL A 210 18.29 -7.32 14.18
CA VAL A 210 18.13 -7.59 15.62
C VAL A 210 18.72 -6.43 16.43
N LEU A 211 19.97 -6.05 16.17
CA LEU A 211 20.62 -4.96 16.91
C LEU A 211 19.85 -3.64 16.75
N ALA A 212 19.49 -3.28 15.51
CA ALA A 212 18.75 -2.06 15.22
C ALA A 212 17.36 -2.07 15.89
N GLY A 213 16.58 -3.13 15.72
CA GLY A 213 15.24 -3.26 16.31
C GLY A 213 15.27 -3.21 17.84
N TRP A 214 16.24 -3.87 18.46
CA TRP A 214 16.41 -3.86 19.92
C TRP A 214 16.82 -2.49 20.45
N VAL A 215 17.68 -1.76 19.75
CA VAL A 215 18.06 -0.39 20.14
C VAL A 215 16.88 0.57 19.96
N LEU A 216 16.21 0.53 18.81
CA LEU A 216 15.17 1.50 18.45
C LEU A 216 13.84 1.28 19.20
N SER A 217 13.48 0.03 19.52
CA SER A 217 12.26 -0.25 20.30
C SER A 217 12.38 0.15 21.78
N GLY A 218 13.62 0.21 22.30
CA GLY A 218 13.92 0.39 23.73
C GLY A 218 13.44 -0.76 24.61
N TRP A 219 12.98 -1.87 24.02
CA TRP A 219 12.48 -3.03 24.74
C TRP A 219 13.60 -4.05 25.03
N ARG A 220 13.44 -4.77 26.13
CA ARG A 220 14.29 -5.90 26.53
C ARG A 220 13.40 -6.97 27.17
N PRO A 221 13.69 -8.26 26.93
CA PRO A 221 12.95 -9.36 27.54
C PRO A 221 13.15 -9.39 29.07
N GLY A 222 12.20 -10.01 29.77
CA GLY A 222 12.26 -10.31 31.20
C GLY A 222 11.72 -9.21 32.12
N ARG A 223 10.98 -8.24 31.59
CA ARG A 223 10.40 -7.13 32.38
C ARG A 223 8.92 -7.32 32.72
N GLY A 224 8.25 -8.24 32.05
CA GLY A 224 6.90 -8.70 32.30
C GLY A 224 6.89 -10.16 32.76
N ARG A 225 5.68 -10.68 32.99
CA ARG A 225 5.43 -12.03 33.47
C ARG A 225 4.81 -12.88 32.37
N PRO A 226 5.59 -13.75 31.68
CA PRO A 226 5.04 -14.60 30.64
C PRO A 226 3.97 -15.53 31.22
N SER A 227 2.87 -15.73 30.48
CA SER A 227 1.73 -16.53 30.95
C SER A 227 1.14 -17.41 29.86
N VAL A 228 0.92 -18.68 30.18
CA VAL A 228 0.21 -19.63 29.29
C VAL A 228 -1.22 -19.17 28.99
N ARG A 229 -1.87 -18.51 29.96
CA ARG A 229 -3.21 -17.93 29.76
C ARG A 229 -3.18 -16.80 28.73
N LEU A 230 -2.16 -15.93 28.80
CA LEU A 230 -1.97 -14.88 27.81
C LEU A 230 -1.63 -15.46 26.44
N TRP A 231 -0.79 -16.50 26.39
CA TRP A 231 -0.48 -17.18 25.14
C TRP A 231 -1.74 -17.71 24.45
N TRP A 232 -2.61 -18.42 25.18
CA TRP A 232 -3.88 -18.92 24.62
C TRP A 232 -4.79 -17.79 24.14
N ALA A 233 -4.88 -16.70 24.90
CA ALA A 233 -5.69 -15.54 24.52
C ALA A 233 -5.16 -14.88 23.22
N LEU A 234 -3.84 -14.73 23.10
CA LEU A 234 -3.18 -14.18 21.91
C LEU A 234 -3.30 -15.11 20.70
N ALA A 235 -3.05 -16.41 20.89
CA ALA A 235 -3.13 -17.41 19.85
C ALA A 235 -4.54 -17.52 19.25
N ARG A 236 -5.58 -17.49 20.09
CA ARG A 236 -6.99 -17.54 19.62
C ARG A 236 -7.36 -16.36 18.71
N TYR A 237 -6.78 -15.18 18.95
CA TYR A 237 -6.96 -14.01 18.10
C TYR A 237 -6.10 -14.08 16.84
N GLY A 238 -4.83 -14.46 16.98
CA GLY A 238 -3.85 -14.42 15.91
C GLY A 238 -3.97 -15.54 14.87
N PHE A 239 -4.36 -16.75 15.27
CA PHE A 239 -4.33 -17.93 14.41
C PHE A 239 -5.19 -17.80 13.15
N PRO A 240 -6.45 -17.28 13.21
CA PRO A 240 -7.25 -17.05 11.99
C PRO A 240 -6.61 -16.07 11.00
N LEU A 241 -5.80 -15.11 11.48
CA LEU A 241 -5.15 -14.10 10.63
C LEU A 241 -3.97 -14.67 9.85
N VAL A 242 -3.34 -15.72 10.35
CA VAL A 242 -2.14 -16.33 9.76
C VAL A 242 -2.47 -17.36 8.69
N LEU A 243 -3.68 -17.93 8.71
CA LEU A 243 -4.07 -19.00 7.79
C LEU A 243 -3.91 -18.58 6.32
N GLY A 244 -4.29 -17.35 5.97
CA GLY A 244 -4.09 -16.81 4.63
C GLY A 244 -2.61 -16.70 4.24
N SER A 245 -1.79 -16.16 5.14
CA SER A 245 -0.33 -16.05 4.93
C SER A 245 0.34 -17.42 4.80
N PHE A 246 -0.14 -18.42 5.55
CA PHE A 246 0.37 -19.79 5.46
C PHE A 246 0.04 -20.42 4.11
N VAL A 247 -1.19 -20.25 3.62
CA VAL A 247 -1.58 -20.77 2.30
C VAL A 247 -0.74 -20.12 1.19
N GLU A 248 -0.52 -18.81 1.25
CA GLU A 248 0.31 -18.09 0.27
C GLU A 248 1.78 -18.53 0.32
N ARG A 249 2.39 -18.58 1.50
CA ARG A 249 3.79 -19.02 1.65
C ARG A 249 3.98 -20.50 1.32
N GLY A 250 3.02 -21.34 1.69
CA GLY A 250 3.01 -22.76 1.34
C GLY A 250 2.92 -22.97 -0.17
N ARG A 251 2.09 -22.18 -0.87
CA ARG A 251 2.04 -22.17 -2.33
C ARG A 251 3.38 -21.78 -2.95
N ASP A 252 3.99 -20.67 -2.50
CA ASP A 252 5.29 -20.22 -3.02
C ASP A 252 6.39 -21.27 -2.81
N ALA A 253 6.40 -21.93 -1.64
CA ALA A 253 7.34 -23.02 -1.35
C ALA A 253 7.07 -24.25 -2.20
N LEU A 254 5.80 -24.60 -2.43
CA LEU A 254 5.43 -25.70 -3.32
C LEU A 254 5.84 -25.40 -4.77
N GLU A 255 5.69 -24.16 -5.24
CA GLU A 255 6.17 -23.75 -6.57
C GLU A 255 7.68 -23.97 -6.68
N ILE A 256 8.47 -23.50 -5.72
CA ILE A 256 9.93 -23.72 -5.69
C ILE A 256 10.27 -25.22 -5.65
N ALA A 257 9.59 -25.99 -4.81
CA ALA A 257 9.83 -27.42 -4.65
C ALA A 257 9.51 -28.20 -5.95
N VAL A 258 8.39 -27.89 -6.61
CA VAL A 258 8.02 -28.53 -7.88
C VAL A 258 9.01 -28.16 -8.98
N VAL A 259 9.41 -26.88 -9.08
CA VAL A 259 10.41 -26.44 -10.06
C VAL A 259 11.74 -27.16 -9.83
N GLY A 260 12.21 -27.23 -8.59
CA GLY A 260 13.47 -27.87 -8.26
C GLY A 260 13.48 -29.38 -8.47
N ARG A 261 12.39 -30.07 -8.11
CA ARG A 261 12.27 -31.52 -8.24
C ARG A 261 12.07 -31.98 -9.68
N ALA A 262 11.32 -31.21 -10.49
CA ALA A 262 10.97 -31.56 -11.85
C ALA A 262 12.02 -31.11 -12.89
N LEU A 263 12.75 -30.03 -12.59
CA LEU A 263 13.78 -29.48 -13.46
C LEU A 263 15.15 -29.67 -12.78
N ASP A 264 15.70 -28.62 -12.16
CA ASP A 264 16.97 -28.65 -11.43
C ASP A 264 17.17 -27.37 -10.58
N ALA A 265 18.30 -27.28 -9.86
CA ALA A 265 18.67 -26.09 -9.08
C ALA A 265 18.83 -24.83 -9.96
N SER A 266 19.38 -24.97 -11.17
CA SER A 266 19.54 -23.84 -12.10
C SER A 266 18.19 -23.21 -12.49
N ALA A 267 17.18 -24.04 -12.74
CA ALA A 267 15.82 -23.64 -13.01
C ALA A 267 15.19 -22.92 -11.82
N VAL A 268 15.44 -23.37 -10.58
CA VAL A 268 14.99 -22.66 -9.37
C VAL A 268 15.61 -21.26 -9.28
N GLY A 269 16.91 -21.12 -9.57
CA GLY A 269 17.59 -19.83 -9.60
C GLY A 269 17.02 -18.89 -10.65
N ASN A 270 16.88 -19.38 -11.89
CA ASN A 270 16.27 -18.65 -12.98
C ASN A 270 14.83 -18.23 -12.67
N TYR A 271 14.02 -19.14 -12.10
CA TYR A 271 12.66 -18.84 -11.65
C TYR A 271 12.64 -17.75 -10.59
N ARG A 272 13.52 -17.81 -9.59
CA ARG A 272 13.58 -16.83 -8.50
C ARG A 272 13.89 -15.42 -9.01
N TYR A 273 14.90 -15.26 -9.85
CA TYR A 273 15.26 -13.93 -10.38
C TYR A 273 14.25 -13.46 -11.43
N GLY A 274 13.79 -14.34 -12.33
CA GLY A 274 12.74 -14.04 -13.29
C GLY A 274 11.46 -13.56 -12.62
N ARG A 275 10.95 -14.31 -11.63
CA ARG A 275 9.77 -13.92 -10.84
C ARG A 275 9.98 -12.60 -10.10
N ARG A 276 11.16 -12.39 -9.50
CA ARG A 276 11.47 -11.15 -8.78
C ARG A 276 11.29 -9.92 -9.67
N ILE A 277 11.80 -9.97 -10.91
CA ILE A 277 11.67 -8.86 -11.87
C ILE A 277 10.23 -8.76 -12.39
N ALA A 278 9.61 -9.89 -12.71
CA ALA A 278 8.26 -9.95 -13.28
C ALA A 278 7.17 -9.35 -12.37
N VAL A 279 7.33 -9.46 -11.05
CA VAL A 279 6.35 -9.00 -10.07
C VAL A 279 6.41 -7.48 -9.82
N LEU A 280 7.57 -6.83 -10.04
CA LEU A 280 7.77 -5.41 -9.68
C LEU A 280 6.70 -4.46 -10.25
N PRO A 281 6.32 -4.54 -11.55
CA PRO A 281 5.29 -3.65 -12.08
C PRO A 281 3.92 -3.91 -11.43
N ALA A 282 3.60 -5.17 -11.14
CA ALA A 282 2.33 -5.54 -10.51
C ALA A 282 2.23 -5.03 -9.06
N THR A 283 3.34 -4.99 -8.31
CA THR A 283 3.35 -4.46 -6.94
C THR A 283 2.94 -2.99 -6.91
N VAL A 284 3.46 -2.17 -7.83
CA VAL A 284 3.10 -0.75 -7.93
C VAL A 284 1.60 -0.58 -8.17
N VAL A 285 1.03 -1.40 -9.05
CA VAL A 285 -0.40 -1.39 -9.38
C VAL A 285 -1.25 -1.76 -8.16
N VAL A 286 -0.87 -2.82 -7.43
CA VAL A 286 -1.59 -3.30 -6.24
C VAL A 286 -1.55 -2.26 -5.13
N GLU A 287 -0.37 -1.69 -4.83
CA GLU A 287 -0.23 -0.69 -3.76
C GLU A 287 -0.97 0.60 -4.08
N ALA A 288 -0.79 1.16 -5.29
CA ALA A 288 -1.49 2.38 -5.71
C ALA A 288 -3.02 2.17 -5.73
N GLY A 289 -3.47 1.00 -6.16
CA GLY A 289 -4.88 0.63 -6.19
C GLY A 289 -5.51 0.59 -4.79
N GLY A 290 -4.87 -0.09 -3.83
CA GLY A 290 -5.40 -0.25 -2.48
C GLY A 290 -5.63 1.06 -1.73
N PHE A 291 -4.71 2.02 -1.85
CA PHE A 291 -4.81 3.31 -1.15
C PHE A 291 -5.93 4.22 -1.68
N VAL A 292 -6.27 4.12 -2.96
CA VAL A 292 -7.19 5.04 -3.63
C VAL A 292 -8.56 4.41 -3.87
N LEU A 293 -8.58 3.17 -4.36
CA LEU A 293 -9.81 2.52 -4.84
C LEU A 293 -10.70 2.08 -3.68
N PHE A 294 -10.15 1.54 -2.60
CA PHE A 294 -10.96 1.09 -1.46
C PHE A 294 -11.78 2.23 -0.82
N PRO A 295 -11.18 3.38 -0.42
CA PRO A 295 -11.96 4.49 0.13
C PRO A 295 -12.96 5.07 -0.87
N ALA A 296 -12.64 5.06 -2.16
CA ALA A 296 -13.55 5.50 -3.20
C ALA A 296 -14.78 4.58 -3.31
N PHE A 297 -14.59 3.27 -3.40
CA PHE A 297 -15.69 2.31 -3.47
C PHE A 297 -16.52 2.26 -2.19
N ALA A 298 -15.90 2.36 -1.01
CA ALA A 298 -16.62 2.40 0.26
C ALA A 298 -17.58 3.59 0.36
N ARG A 299 -17.19 4.78 -0.15
CA ARG A 299 -18.06 5.96 -0.21
C ARG A 299 -19.20 5.84 -1.24
N LEU A 300 -18.98 5.06 -2.30
CA LEU A 300 -19.96 4.85 -3.36
C LEU A 300 -20.85 3.62 -3.13
N ALA A 301 -20.61 2.83 -2.08
CA ALA A 301 -21.30 1.56 -1.83
C ALA A 301 -22.84 1.69 -1.72
N GLY A 302 -23.35 2.88 -1.36
CA GLY A 302 -24.79 3.17 -1.29
C GLY A 302 -25.44 3.55 -2.62
N ASP A 303 -24.67 3.75 -3.70
CA ASP A 303 -25.18 4.18 -5.01
C ASP A 303 -24.77 3.17 -6.11
N PRO A 304 -25.70 2.27 -6.52
CA PRO A 304 -25.42 1.21 -7.48
C PRO A 304 -24.92 1.69 -8.85
N GLU A 305 -25.43 2.82 -9.35
CA GLU A 305 -25.02 3.33 -10.66
C GLU A 305 -23.64 3.97 -10.59
N ARG A 306 -23.37 4.75 -9.54
CA ARG A 306 -22.04 5.37 -9.37
C ARG A 306 -20.96 4.35 -9.08
N ILE A 307 -21.23 3.31 -8.29
CA ILE A 307 -20.25 2.26 -8.03
C ILE A 307 -19.96 1.42 -9.28
N ARG A 308 -20.98 1.14 -10.10
CA ARG A 308 -20.83 0.48 -11.41
C ARG A 308 -19.97 1.31 -12.35
N ALA A 309 -20.26 2.60 -12.50
CA ALA A 309 -19.47 3.50 -13.33
C ALA A 309 -18.01 3.61 -12.84
N ALA A 310 -17.81 3.78 -11.53
CA ALA A 310 -16.48 3.87 -10.92
C ALA A 310 -15.69 2.57 -11.08
N PHE A 311 -16.32 1.40 -10.91
CA PHE A 311 -15.67 0.10 -11.10
C PHE A 311 -15.23 -0.08 -12.55
N LEU A 312 -16.11 0.17 -13.51
CA LEU A 312 -15.78 0.08 -14.93
C LEU A 312 -14.65 1.04 -15.32
N GLN A 313 -14.66 2.26 -14.78
CA GLN A 313 -13.60 3.24 -15.00
C GLN A 313 -12.26 2.73 -14.42
N ALA A 314 -12.23 2.31 -13.15
CA ALA A 314 -11.03 1.80 -12.51
C ALA A 314 -10.46 0.57 -13.25
N LEU A 315 -11.33 -0.37 -13.64
CA LEU A 315 -10.95 -1.55 -14.42
C LEU A 315 -10.37 -1.15 -15.79
N THR A 316 -11.00 -0.19 -16.48
CA THR A 316 -10.54 0.28 -17.78
C THR A 316 -9.13 0.86 -17.68
N TRP A 317 -8.88 1.74 -16.71
CA TRP A 317 -7.58 2.39 -16.51
C TRP A 317 -6.48 1.41 -16.12
N ILE A 318 -6.76 0.51 -15.18
CA ILE A 318 -5.75 -0.45 -14.72
C ILE A 318 -5.40 -1.45 -15.83
N TRP A 319 -6.40 -1.87 -16.61
CA TRP A 319 -6.21 -2.78 -17.73
C TRP A 319 -5.43 -2.12 -18.87
N PHE A 320 -5.78 -0.87 -19.21
CA PHE A 320 -5.05 -0.05 -20.17
C PHE A 320 -3.57 0.11 -19.78
N LEU A 321 -3.27 0.32 -18.49
CA LEU A 321 -1.89 0.48 -18.03
C LEU A 321 -1.11 -0.84 -17.96
N ALA A 322 -1.76 -1.94 -17.57
CA ALA A 322 -1.10 -3.22 -17.39
C ALA A 322 -0.72 -3.93 -18.71
N LEU A 323 -1.52 -3.70 -19.77
CA LEU A 323 -1.32 -4.31 -21.09
C LEU A 323 0.02 -3.99 -21.78
N PRO A 324 0.44 -2.72 -21.94
CA PRO A 324 1.73 -2.42 -22.56
C PRO A 324 2.89 -3.00 -21.77
N VAL A 325 2.81 -3.03 -20.43
CA VAL A 325 3.82 -3.66 -19.58
C VAL A 325 3.92 -5.16 -19.89
N ALA A 326 2.78 -5.87 -19.92
CA ALA A 326 2.76 -7.29 -20.27
C ALA A 326 3.33 -7.53 -21.69
N ALA A 327 2.98 -6.68 -22.66
CA ALA A 327 3.51 -6.78 -24.02
C ALA A 327 5.03 -6.58 -24.07
N VAL A 328 5.59 -5.63 -23.32
CA VAL A 328 7.06 -5.45 -23.19
C VAL A 328 7.71 -6.69 -22.59
N LEU A 329 7.13 -7.30 -21.56
CA LEU A 329 7.67 -8.53 -20.97
C LEU A 329 7.69 -9.69 -21.98
N VAL A 330 6.70 -9.78 -22.87
CA VAL A 330 6.67 -10.81 -23.92
C VAL A 330 7.64 -10.51 -25.06
N ALA A 331 7.76 -9.25 -25.47
CA ALA A 331 8.63 -8.85 -26.57
C ALA A 331 10.12 -8.88 -26.17
N CYS A 332 10.44 -8.30 -25.02
CA CYS A 332 11.81 -8.00 -24.61
C CYS A 332 12.24 -8.73 -23.32
N GLY A 333 11.43 -9.66 -22.77
CA GLY A 333 11.74 -10.30 -21.48
C GLY A 333 13.04 -11.09 -21.46
N GLU A 334 13.28 -11.90 -22.49
CA GLU A 334 14.53 -12.64 -22.66
C GLU A 334 15.77 -11.73 -22.82
N PRO A 335 15.80 -10.80 -23.79
CA PRO A 335 16.95 -9.92 -23.97
C PRO A 335 17.18 -9.01 -22.76
N LEU A 336 16.11 -8.53 -22.12
CA LEU A 336 16.23 -7.73 -20.89
C LEU A 336 16.92 -8.52 -19.77
N ALA A 337 16.57 -9.80 -19.58
CA ALA A 337 17.22 -10.63 -18.56
C ALA A 337 18.69 -10.88 -18.89
N VAL A 338 19.04 -11.19 -20.15
CA VAL A 338 20.43 -11.40 -20.57
C VAL A 338 21.26 -10.13 -20.41
N LEU A 339 20.73 -8.97 -20.79
CA LEU A 339 21.43 -7.68 -20.66
C LEU A 339 21.64 -7.28 -19.19
N LEU A 340 20.61 -7.47 -18.35
CA LEU A 340 20.66 -7.09 -16.94
C LEU A 340 21.49 -8.08 -16.10
N LEU A 341 21.21 -9.36 -16.22
CA LEU A 341 21.73 -10.42 -15.35
C LEU A 341 22.93 -11.16 -15.96
N GLY A 342 23.03 -11.20 -17.29
CA GLY A 342 24.05 -11.94 -18.04
C GLY A 342 23.50 -13.20 -18.72
N GLU A 343 24.29 -13.75 -19.66
CA GLU A 343 23.91 -14.93 -20.47
C GLU A 343 23.48 -16.17 -19.65
N PRO A 344 24.11 -16.52 -18.50
CA PRO A 344 23.66 -17.66 -17.69
C PRO A 344 22.20 -17.54 -17.21
N TRP A 345 21.63 -16.33 -17.23
CA TRP A 345 20.30 -16.02 -16.74
C TRP A 345 19.25 -15.90 -17.86
N ARG A 346 19.55 -16.36 -19.08
CA ARG A 346 18.57 -16.42 -20.18
C ARG A 346 17.28 -17.14 -19.77
N GLY A 347 17.38 -18.19 -18.95
CA GLY A 347 16.23 -18.89 -18.38
C GLY A 347 15.32 -17.99 -17.51
N ALA A 348 15.89 -17.02 -16.79
CA ALA A 348 15.12 -16.03 -16.03
C ALA A 348 14.32 -15.11 -16.97
N GLY A 349 14.85 -14.83 -18.16
CA GLY A 349 14.17 -14.12 -19.23
C GLY A 349 12.97 -14.88 -19.79
N VAL A 350 13.12 -16.19 -19.99
CA VAL A 350 12.01 -17.08 -20.37
C VAL A 350 10.89 -17.06 -19.32
N VAL A 351 11.25 -17.10 -18.03
CA VAL A 351 10.28 -16.96 -16.93
C VAL A 351 9.61 -15.59 -16.97
N LEU A 352 10.38 -14.51 -17.16
CA LEU A 352 9.87 -13.15 -17.24
C LEU A 352 8.82 -13.00 -18.35
N THR A 353 9.11 -13.53 -19.54
CA THR A 353 8.17 -13.57 -20.67
C THR A 353 6.93 -14.40 -20.37
N ALA A 354 7.08 -15.61 -19.84
CA ALA A 354 5.96 -16.48 -19.50
C ALA A 354 5.08 -15.93 -18.36
N MET A 355 5.64 -15.07 -17.49
CA MET A 355 4.95 -14.40 -16.39
C MET A 355 4.22 -13.10 -16.80
N ALA A 356 4.20 -12.71 -18.07
CA ALA A 356 3.49 -11.50 -18.51
C ALA A 356 2.00 -11.49 -18.12
N GLY A 357 1.36 -12.66 -18.12
CA GLY A 357 -0.04 -12.82 -17.69
C GLY A 357 -0.28 -12.63 -16.19
N PHE A 358 0.74 -12.85 -15.35
CA PHE A 358 0.66 -12.64 -13.91
C PHE A 358 0.32 -11.17 -13.58
N GLY A 359 1.01 -10.21 -14.20
CA GLY A 359 0.76 -8.79 -13.97
C GLY A 359 -0.66 -8.36 -14.37
N LEU A 360 -1.17 -8.89 -15.49
CA LEU A 360 -2.54 -8.68 -15.95
C LEU A 360 -3.57 -9.22 -14.95
N GLY A 361 -3.35 -10.46 -14.47
CA GLY A 361 -4.19 -11.08 -13.45
C GLY A 361 -4.22 -10.28 -12.15
N GLN A 362 -3.05 -9.81 -11.69
CA GLN A 362 -2.94 -9.00 -10.48
C GLN A 362 -3.61 -7.63 -10.62
N ALA A 363 -3.50 -6.97 -11.77
CA ALA A 363 -4.16 -5.69 -12.03
C ALA A 363 -5.70 -5.80 -11.91
N VAL A 364 -6.29 -6.83 -12.51
CA VAL A 364 -7.74 -7.08 -12.40
C VAL A 364 -8.13 -7.51 -10.99
N THR A 365 -7.33 -8.38 -10.36
CA THR A 365 -7.55 -8.83 -8.98
C THR A 365 -7.51 -7.66 -8.00
N ALA A 366 -6.63 -6.68 -8.20
CA ALA A 366 -6.56 -5.49 -7.35
C ALA A 366 -7.89 -4.72 -7.35
N VAL A 367 -8.44 -4.38 -8.54
CA VAL A 367 -9.71 -3.63 -8.63
C VAL A 367 -10.90 -4.43 -8.09
N THR A 368 -10.99 -5.72 -8.45
CA THR A 368 -12.09 -6.58 -8.03
C THR A 368 -12.08 -6.82 -6.52
N THR A 369 -10.91 -6.97 -5.92
CA THR A 369 -10.77 -7.12 -4.46
C THR A 369 -11.16 -5.84 -3.74
N GLU A 370 -10.71 -4.67 -4.20
CA GLU A 370 -11.02 -3.40 -3.54
C GLU A 370 -12.51 -3.02 -3.64
N VAL A 371 -13.20 -3.34 -4.74
CA VAL A 371 -14.66 -3.12 -4.81
C VAL A 371 -15.43 -4.09 -3.93
N LEU A 372 -15.03 -5.37 -3.85
CA LEU A 372 -15.66 -6.34 -2.95
C LEU A 372 -15.51 -5.95 -1.48
N LYS A 373 -14.34 -5.43 -1.09
CA LYS A 373 -14.11 -4.83 0.23
C LYS A 373 -15.00 -3.60 0.45
N GLY A 374 -15.04 -2.68 -0.52
CA GLY A 374 -15.81 -1.43 -0.43
C GLY A 374 -17.31 -1.65 -0.24
N VAL A 375 -17.89 -2.68 -0.88
CA VAL A 375 -19.31 -3.05 -0.73
C VAL A 375 -19.58 -3.91 0.51
N GLY A 376 -18.53 -4.31 1.26
CA GLY A 376 -18.67 -5.15 2.45
C GLY A 376 -18.89 -6.64 2.16
N ARG A 377 -18.50 -7.13 0.97
CA ARG A 377 -18.61 -8.54 0.56
C ARG A 377 -17.27 -9.29 0.61
N SER A 378 -16.43 -8.98 1.59
CA SER A 378 -15.08 -9.52 1.74
C SER A 378 -15.01 -11.04 1.85
N ALA A 379 -16.07 -11.71 2.34
CA ALA A 379 -16.13 -13.17 2.37
C ALA A 379 -15.98 -13.82 0.98
N ARG A 380 -16.30 -13.10 -0.10
CA ARG A 380 -16.13 -13.59 -1.48
C ARG A 380 -14.66 -13.67 -1.91
N ILE A 381 -13.77 -12.94 -1.25
CA ILE A 381 -12.32 -12.95 -1.52
C ILE A 381 -11.73 -14.33 -1.20
N ASN A 382 -12.29 -15.05 -0.23
CA ASN A 382 -11.85 -16.40 0.12
C ASN A 382 -12.06 -17.39 -1.06
N TRP A 383 -13.11 -17.20 -1.85
CA TRP A 383 -13.32 -18.01 -3.06
C TRP A 383 -12.30 -17.70 -4.16
N MET A 384 -11.90 -16.44 -4.31
CA MET A 384 -10.80 -16.07 -5.20
C MET A 384 -9.48 -16.72 -4.76
N THR A 385 -9.23 -16.74 -3.45
CA THR A 385 -8.06 -17.40 -2.85
C THR A 385 -8.08 -18.90 -3.13
N GLY A 386 -9.22 -19.56 -2.90
CA GLY A 386 -9.41 -20.99 -3.19
C GLY A 386 -9.23 -21.33 -4.67
N ALA A 387 -9.81 -20.52 -5.57
CA ALA A 387 -9.63 -20.67 -7.01
C ALA A 387 -8.16 -20.53 -7.41
N GLY A 388 -7.44 -19.57 -6.82
CA GLY A 388 -6.02 -19.37 -7.03
C GLY A 388 -5.16 -20.54 -6.55
N LEU A 389 -5.50 -21.15 -5.40
CA LEU A 389 -4.78 -22.30 -4.88
C LEU A 389 -4.96 -23.52 -5.79
N VAL A 390 -6.21 -23.85 -6.14
CA VAL A 390 -6.53 -25.02 -6.98
C VAL A 390 -5.93 -24.86 -8.38
N SER A 391 -6.17 -23.71 -9.02
CA SER A 391 -5.64 -23.46 -10.38
C SER A 391 -4.12 -23.32 -10.39
N GLY A 392 -3.53 -22.65 -9.40
CA GLY A 392 -2.08 -22.47 -9.32
C GLY A 392 -1.33 -23.80 -9.22
N VAL A 393 -1.74 -24.67 -8.29
CA VAL A 393 -1.11 -25.99 -8.14
C VAL A 393 -1.45 -26.91 -9.31
N GLY A 394 -2.71 -26.95 -9.74
CA GLY A 394 -3.15 -27.80 -10.85
C GLY A 394 -2.44 -27.47 -12.16
N LEU A 395 -2.38 -26.19 -12.54
CA LEU A 395 -1.68 -25.75 -13.75
C LEU A 395 -0.18 -25.97 -13.64
N LEU A 396 0.41 -25.79 -12.45
CA LEU A 396 1.84 -26.02 -12.26
C LEU A 396 2.21 -27.49 -12.49
N VAL A 397 1.44 -28.43 -11.94
CA VAL A 397 1.66 -29.87 -12.16
C VAL A 397 1.50 -30.25 -13.63
N VAL A 398 0.53 -29.67 -14.33
CA VAL A 398 0.27 -29.97 -15.75
C VAL A 398 1.31 -29.36 -16.68
N LEU A 399 1.78 -28.14 -16.39
CA LEU A 399 2.63 -27.38 -17.31
C LEU A 399 4.12 -27.46 -16.99
N VAL A 400 4.54 -27.89 -15.79
CA VAL A 400 5.97 -28.06 -15.45
C VAL A 400 6.75 -28.95 -16.43
N PRO A 401 6.18 -29.98 -17.11
CA PRO A 401 6.91 -30.73 -18.13
C PRO A 401 7.39 -29.89 -19.33
N TRP A 402 6.85 -28.69 -19.53
CA TRP A 402 7.32 -27.74 -20.56
C TRP A 402 8.48 -26.86 -20.06
N GLY A 403 9.09 -27.18 -18.92
CA GLY A 403 10.22 -26.44 -18.36
C GLY A 403 9.84 -25.09 -17.75
N LEU A 404 10.81 -24.17 -17.72
CA LEU A 404 10.62 -22.80 -17.23
C LEU A 404 9.46 -22.02 -17.90
N PRO A 405 9.23 -22.12 -19.23
CA PRO A 405 8.05 -21.52 -19.85
C PRO A 405 6.75 -22.05 -19.23
N GLY A 406 6.65 -23.36 -19.02
CA GLY A 406 5.48 -24.00 -18.45
C GLY A 406 5.18 -23.53 -17.02
N VAL A 407 6.21 -23.39 -16.20
CA VAL A 407 6.11 -22.84 -14.84
C VAL A 407 5.59 -21.40 -14.86
N GLY A 408 6.17 -20.54 -15.70
CA GLY A 408 5.72 -19.15 -15.83
C GLY A 408 4.27 -19.04 -16.34
N LEU A 409 3.89 -19.89 -17.31
CA LEU A 409 2.53 -19.99 -17.82
C LEU A 409 1.54 -20.49 -16.76
N ALA A 410 1.94 -21.42 -15.90
CA ALA A 410 1.11 -21.89 -14.79
C ALA A 410 0.81 -20.77 -13.78
N VAL A 411 1.84 -19.99 -13.42
CA VAL A 411 1.69 -18.83 -12.51
C VAL A 411 0.80 -17.76 -13.15
N SER A 412 1.03 -17.42 -14.41
CA SER A 412 0.20 -16.50 -15.19
C SER A 412 -1.25 -16.99 -15.29
N GLY A 413 -1.46 -18.27 -15.64
CA GLY A 413 -2.77 -18.88 -15.77
C GLY A 413 -3.54 -18.88 -14.44
N GLY A 414 -2.87 -19.22 -13.33
CA GLY A 414 -3.46 -19.15 -12.00
C GLY A 414 -3.90 -17.73 -11.64
N ALA A 415 -3.07 -16.72 -11.89
CA ALA A 415 -3.42 -15.31 -11.65
C ALA A 415 -4.61 -14.85 -12.52
N LEU A 416 -4.67 -15.28 -13.78
CA LEU A 416 -5.78 -14.99 -14.68
C LEU A 416 -7.08 -15.69 -14.24
N VAL A 417 -7.01 -16.92 -13.73
CA VAL A 417 -8.18 -17.61 -13.16
C VAL A 417 -8.71 -16.86 -11.94
N VAL A 418 -7.83 -16.37 -11.06
CA VAL A 418 -8.24 -15.52 -9.92
C VAL A 418 -8.92 -14.24 -10.41
N ALA A 419 -8.35 -13.57 -11.41
CA ALA A 419 -8.93 -12.37 -12.01
C ALA A 419 -10.32 -12.63 -12.61
N LEU A 420 -10.48 -13.70 -13.40
CA LEU A 420 -11.75 -14.10 -13.99
C LEU A 420 -12.79 -14.45 -12.92
N THR A 421 -12.37 -15.11 -11.85
CA THR A 421 -13.22 -15.43 -10.69
C THR A 421 -13.70 -14.14 -10.01
N GLY A 422 -12.80 -13.18 -9.79
CA GLY A 422 -13.13 -11.87 -9.23
C GLY A 422 -14.11 -11.10 -10.12
N LEU A 423 -13.89 -11.06 -11.44
CA LEU A 423 -14.81 -10.43 -12.39
C LEU A 423 -16.19 -11.11 -12.35
N ALA A 424 -16.25 -12.44 -12.35
CA ALA A 424 -17.52 -13.18 -12.26
C ALA A 424 -18.29 -12.86 -10.97
N MET A 425 -17.60 -12.73 -9.84
CA MET A 425 -18.22 -12.33 -8.58
C MET A 425 -18.73 -10.90 -8.61
N VAL A 426 -17.93 -9.96 -9.12
CA VAL A 426 -18.30 -8.54 -9.19
C VAL A 426 -19.51 -8.32 -10.09
N ARG A 427 -19.69 -9.09 -11.17
CA ARG A 427 -20.92 -9.02 -12.00
C ARG A 427 -22.20 -9.14 -11.17
N THR A 428 -22.20 -10.02 -10.16
CA THR A 428 -23.36 -10.22 -9.29
C THR A 428 -23.47 -9.21 -8.14
N VAL A 429 -22.38 -8.53 -7.78
CA VAL A 429 -22.37 -7.52 -6.68
C VAL A 429 -22.66 -6.13 -7.20
N VAL A 430 -22.06 -5.76 -8.32
CA VAL A 430 -22.08 -4.41 -8.90
C VAL A 430 -23.06 -4.32 -10.08
N GLY A 431 -23.60 -5.44 -10.56
CA GLY A 431 -24.60 -5.45 -11.65
C GLY A 431 -24.01 -5.19 -13.03
N VAL A 432 -22.75 -5.55 -13.26
CA VAL A 432 -22.08 -5.38 -14.57
C VAL A 432 -22.31 -6.60 -15.46
N SER A 433 -22.61 -6.39 -16.73
CA SER A 433 -22.76 -7.46 -17.71
C SER A 433 -21.41 -7.91 -18.30
N GLY A 434 -21.32 -9.17 -18.75
CA GLY A 434 -20.11 -9.67 -19.41
C GLY A 434 -19.79 -8.94 -20.72
N ARG A 435 -20.82 -8.45 -21.42
CA ARG A 435 -20.67 -7.66 -22.64
C ARG A 435 -20.03 -6.29 -22.37
N GLU A 436 -20.34 -5.67 -21.24
CA GLU A 436 -19.72 -4.42 -20.84
C GLU A 436 -18.25 -4.61 -20.47
N LEU A 437 -17.93 -5.65 -19.68
CA LEU A 437 -16.55 -5.96 -19.32
C LEU A 437 -15.69 -6.20 -20.57
N THR A 438 -16.17 -7.08 -21.45
CA THR A 438 -15.47 -7.40 -22.71
C THR A 438 -15.37 -6.18 -23.62
N GLY A 439 -16.43 -5.39 -23.76
CA GLY A 439 -16.41 -4.14 -24.54
C GLY A 439 -15.43 -3.09 -24.01
N ARG A 440 -15.12 -3.07 -22.71
CA ARG A 440 -14.11 -2.18 -22.12
C ARG A 440 -12.69 -2.71 -22.24
N MET A 441 -12.50 -4.03 -22.13
CA MET A 441 -11.17 -4.66 -22.08
C MET A 441 -10.61 -5.01 -23.46
N LEU A 442 -11.46 -5.42 -24.40
CA LEU A 442 -11.06 -5.96 -25.70
C LEU A 442 -10.32 -4.94 -26.59
N PRO A 443 -10.74 -3.66 -26.71
CA PRO A 443 -10.04 -2.72 -27.58
C PRO A 443 -8.60 -2.47 -27.16
N ALA A 444 -8.37 -2.29 -25.86
CA ALA A 444 -7.04 -2.14 -25.29
C ALA A 444 -6.22 -3.43 -25.49
N ALA A 445 -6.81 -4.60 -25.28
CA ALA A 445 -6.11 -5.87 -25.50
C ALA A 445 -5.71 -6.05 -26.98
N ALA A 446 -6.60 -5.73 -27.92
CA ALA A 446 -6.31 -5.79 -29.35
C ALA A 446 -5.18 -4.84 -29.75
N ALA A 447 -5.20 -3.59 -29.26
CA ALA A 447 -4.11 -2.64 -29.49
C ALA A 447 -2.77 -3.14 -28.93
N ALA A 448 -2.78 -3.79 -27.75
CA ALA A 448 -1.58 -4.35 -27.14
C ALA A 448 -1.04 -5.54 -27.94
N VAL A 449 -1.91 -6.39 -28.48
CA VAL A 449 -1.50 -7.49 -29.37
C VAL A 449 -0.86 -6.94 -30.65
N VAL A 450 -1.42 -5.91 -31.27
CA VAL A 450 -0.81 -5.27 -32.45
C VAL A 450 0.59 -4.73 -32.13
N ALA A 451 0.73 -4.00 -31.02
CA ALA A 451 2.02 -3.47 -30.58
C ALA A 451 3.03 -4.58 -30.26
N LEU A 452 2.59 -5.64 -29.57
CA LEU A 452 3.39 -6.82 -29.27
C LEU A 452 3.87 -7.52 -30.54
N LEU A 453 3.00 -7.76 -31.52
CA LEU A 453 3.38 -8.44 -32.75
C LEU A 453 4.38 -7.62 -33.55
N ALA A 454 4.20 -6.29 -33.62
CA ALA A 454 5.11 -5.40 -34.33
C ALA A 454 6.51 -5.35 -33.68
N VAL A 455 6.57 -5.09 -32.36
CA VAL A 455 7.85 -4.96 -31.65
C VAL A 455 8.48 -6.33 -31.39
N GLY A 456 7.69 -7.36 -31.10
CA GLY A 456 8.20 -8.73 -30.95
C GLY A 456 8.76 -9.30 -32.25
N PHE A 457 8.22 -8.92 -33.42
CA PHE A 457 8.84 -9.23 -34.70
C PHE A 457 10.14 -8.45 -34.90
N LEU A 458 10.13 -7.14 -34.60
CA LEU A 458 11.32 -6.30 -34.72
C LEU A 458 12.49 -6.84 -33.88
N GLU A 459 12.24 -7.18 -32.61
CA GLU A 459 13.27 -7.68 -31.70
C GLU A 459 13.83 -9.03 -32.19
N ARG A 460 12.95 -9.98 -32.56
CA ARG A 460 13.36 -11.34 -32.94
C ARG A 460 13.91 -11.48 -34.35
N ALA A 461 13.59 -10.56 -35.26
CA ALA A 461 13.99 -10.66 -36.66
C ALA A 461 15.11 -9.67 -37.04
N VAL A 462 15.23 -8.55 -36.32
CA VAL A 462 16.11 -7.44 -36.71
C VAL A 462 17.04 -7.05 -35.58
N VAL A 463 16.51 -6.62 -34.43
CA VAL A 463 17.29 -5.89 -33.42
C VAL A 463 18.19 -6.81 -32.62
N HIS A 464 17.67 -7.95 -32.13
CA HIS A 464 18.40 -8.92 -31.30
C HIS A 464 19.18 -8.23 -30.18
N ALA A 465 18.48 -7.47 -29.32
CA ALA A 465 19.10 -6.54 -28.38
C ALA A 465 20.11 -7.21 -27.43
N ASP A 466 19.94 -8.50 -27.15
CA ASP A 466 20.84 -9.31 -26.32
C ASP A 466 22.23 -9.57 -26.93
N THR A 467 22.37 -9.45 -28.26
CA THR A 467 23.64 -9.64 -28.96
C THR A 467 24.56 -8.41 -28.89
N TRP A 468 24.04 -7.26 -28.48
CA TRP A 468 24.78 -6.01 -28.39
C TRP A 468 25.47 -5.84 -27.03
N SER A 469 26.44 -4.92 -26.97
CA SER A 469 27.02 -4.51 -25.67
C SER A 469 25.93 -4.01 -24.72
N VAL A 470 26.09 -4.28 -23.41
CA VAL A 470 25.06 -3.98 -22.40
C VAL A 470 24.47 -2.55 -22.51
N PRO A 471 25.26 -1.47 -22.66
CA PRO A 471 24.69 -0.12 -22.76
C PRO A 471 23.85 0.08 -24.03
N VAL A 472 24.29 -0.48 -25.16
CA VAL A 472 23.58 -0.38 -26.44
C VAL A 472 22.32 -1.24 -26.42
N GLY A 473 22.42 -2.48 -25.96
CA GLY A 473 21.27 -3.39 -25.83
C GLY A 473 20.19 -2.82 -24.91
N LEU A 474 20.56 -2.25 -23.75
CA LEU A 474 19.59 -1.58 -22.86
C LEU A 474 18.97 -0.33 -23.52
N GLY A 475 19.75 0.41 -24.30
CA GLY A 475 19.24 1.53 -25.11
C GLY A 475 18.24 1.07 -26.17
N LEU A 476 18.49 -0.07 -26.83
CA LEU A 476 17.59 -0.67 -27.80
C LEU A 476 16.30 -1.15 -27.13
N VAL A 477 16.37 -1.90 -26.02
CA VAL A 477 15.17 -2.33 -25.27
C VAL A 477 14.35 -1.13 -24.79
N ALA A 478 14.99 -0.04 -24.37
CA ALA A 478 14.30 1.20 -24.02
C ALA A 478 13.60 1.83 -25.24
N ALA A 479 14.26 1.89 -26.40
CA ALA A 479 13.68 2.38 -27.65
C ALA A 479 12.50 1.51 -28.11
N GLU A 480 12.61 0.18 -28.03
CA GLU A 480 11.54 -0.76 -28.33
C GLU A 480 10.36 -0.63 -27.37
N THR A 481 10.62 -0.40 -26.09
CA THR A 481 9.58 -0.12 -25.09
C THR A 481 8.80 1.15 -25.42
N LEU A 482 9.50 2.22 -25.82
CA LEU A 482 8.88 3.47 -26.25
C LEU A 482 8.09 3.29 -27.56
N LEU A 483 8.65 2.56 -28.52
CA LEU A 483 8.00 2.23 -29.78
C LEU A 483 6.72 1.41 -29.55
N LEU A 484 6.77 0.41 -28.67
CA LEU A 484 5.62 -0.40 -28.26
C LEU A 484 4.52 0.49 -27.68
N GLY A 485 4.88 1.39 -26.76
CA GLY A 485 3.94 2.37 -26.21
C GLY A 485 3.32 3.26 -27.28
N GLY A 486 4.11 3.74 -28.25
CA GLY A 486 3.64 4.53 -29.38
C GLY A 486 2.65 3.77 -30.28
N ILE A 487 3.00 2.55 -30.70
CA ILE A 487 2.15 1.68 -31.53
C ILE A 487 0.88 1.31 -30.76
N TYR A 488 0.99 1.01 -29.47
CA TYR A 488 -0.14 0.72 -28.61
C TYR A 488 -1.15 1.87 -28.58
N LEU A 489 -0.67 3.09 -28.34
CA LEU A 489 -1.52 4.28 -28.33
C LEU A 489 -2.13 4.55 -29.71
N ALA A 490 -1.36 4.43 -30.79
CA ALA A 490 -1.85 4.62 -32.15
C ALA A 490 -2.94 3.59 -32.52
N ALA A 491 -2.70 2.31 -32.26
CA ALA A 491 -3.67 1.25 -32.49
C ALA A 491 -4.93 1.46 -31.64
N LEU A 492 -4.79 1.93 -30.39
CA LEU A 492 -5.93 2.24 -29.54
C LEU A 492 -6.77 3.41 -30.09
N HIS A 493 -6.13 4.46 -30.64
CA HIS A 493 -6.84 5.56 -31.29
C HIS A 493 -7.67 5.09 -32.49
N VAL A 494 -7.20 4.07 -33.21
CA VAL A 494 -7.92 3.48 -34.35
C VAL A 494 -9.06 2.56 -33.89
N VAL A 495 -8.79 1.63 -32.96
CA VAL A 495 -9.76 0.60 -32.54
C VAL A 495 -10.83 1.16 -31.59
N ALA A 496 -10.48 2.12 -30.74
CA ALA A 496 -11.39 2.74 -29.78
C ALA A 496 -11.07 4.23 -29.55
N PRO A 497 -11.37 5.11 -30.53
CA PRO A 497 -11.08 6.55 -30.44
C PRO A 497 -11.74 7.26 -29.25
N GLY A 498 -12.85 6.72 -28.72
CA GLY A 498 -13.49 7.25 -27.51
C GLY A 498 -12.67 6.97 -26.23
N LEU A 499 -12.11 5.76 -26.13
CA LEU A 499 -11.26 5.37 -25.00
C LEU A 499 -9.91 6.10 -25.08
N ALA A 500 -9.34 6.20 -26.28
CA ALA A 500 -8.10 6.92 -26.52
C ALA A 500 -8.20 8.41 -26.16
N ARG A 501 -9.31 9.08 -26.50
CA ARG A 501 -9.57 10.47 -26.08
C ARG A 501 -9.70 10.60 -24.57
N THR A 502 -10.45 9.69 -23.92
CA THR A 502 -10.61 9.69 -22.46
C THR A 502 -9.28 9.55 -21.72
N VAL A 503 -8.33 8.82 -22.31
CA VAL A 503 -6.98 8.64 -21.77
C VAL A 503 -6.06 9.81 -22.11
N GLY A 504 -6.01 10.21 -23.38
CA GLY A 504 -5.15 11.28 -23.90
C GLY A 504 -5.48 12.66 -23.36
N ASP A 505 -6.73 12.89 -22.97
CA ASP A 505 -7.11 14.17 -22.36
C ASP A 505 -6.47 14.35 -20.98
N GLY A 506 -6.04 13.31 -20.26
CA GLY A 506 -5.34 13.37 -18.94
C GLY A 506 -6.10 14.12 -17.82
N HIS A 507 -7.19 14.76 -18.21
CA HIS A 507 -8.12 15.60 -17.51
C HIS A 507 -9.43 14.90 -17.73
N GLY A 508 -9.77 13.96 -16.84
CA GLY A 508 -11.09 13.37 -16.81
C GLY A 508 -12.13 14.48 -16.89
N HIS A 509 -12.75 14.66 -18.04
CA HIS A 509 -13.70 15.73 -18.32
C HIS A 509 -13.37 17.06 -17.60
N GLY A 510 -12.27 17.68 -18.01
CA GLY A 510 -12.28 19.12 -18.28
C GLY A 510 -13.21 19.41 -19.46
N GLY A 511 -14.49 19.00 -19.36
CA GLY A 511 -15.51 19.51 -20.25
C GLY A 511 -15.49 21.02 -20.07
N ASP A 512 -15.22 21.70 -21.17
CA ASP A 512 -15.61 23.07 -21.49
C ASP A 512 -16.15 23.83 -20.27
N VAL A 513 -15.47 24.90 -19.83
CA VAL A 513 -15.93 25.83 -18.79
C VAL A 513 -17.15 26.65 -19.29
N ARG A 514 -18.00 26.03 -20.09
CA ARG A 514 -19.42 26.31 -20.22
C ARG A 514 -20.13 25.61 -19.06
N THR A 515 -20.25 26.34 -17.95
CA THR A 515 -21.33 26.24 -16.95
C THR A 515 -22.08 24.91 -16.95
N ARG A 516 -21.53 23.85 -16.33
CA ARG A 516 -22.37 22.72 -15.92
C ARG A 516 -23.28 23.21 -14.79
N PRO A 517 -24.61 23.20 -14.94
CA PRO A 517 -25.56 23.70 -13.93
C PRO A 517 -25.64 22.81 -12.67
N GLU A 518 -24.75 21.84 -12.49
CA GLU A 518 -24.81 20.80 -11.45
C GLU A 518 -23.62 20.82 -10.48
N ARG A 519 -22.72 21.81 -10.57
CA ARG A 519 -21.55 21.90 -9.68
C ARG A 519 -21.69 23.07 -8.70
N LEU A 520 -21.67 22.76 -7.41
CA LEU A 520 -21.57 23.72 -6.31
C LEU A 520 -20.11 23.88 -5.88
N LEU A 521 -19.61 25.11 -5.82
CA LEU A 521 -18.34 25.41 -5.17
C LEU A 521 -18.59 25.82 -3.71
N ILE A 522 -17.92 25.19 -2.77
CA ILE A 522 -18.02 25.55 -1.34
C ILE A 522 -16.75 26.29 -0.93
N LEU A 523 -16.89 27.50 -0.43
CA LEU A 523 -15.78 28.30 0.11
C LEU A 523 -15.85 28.27 1.64
N GLY A 524 -14.87 27.60 2.25
CA GLY A 524 -14.76 27.47 3.70
C GLY A 524 -13.82 28.51 4.32
N TYR A 525 -14.30 29.15 5.39
CA TYR A 525 -13.57 30.10 6.21
C TYR A 525 -13.56 29.61 7.67
N HIS A 526 -12.53 29.95 8.44
CA HIS A 526 -12.53 29.73 9.89
C HIS A 526 -12.75 31.07 10.59
N ASN A 527 -11.76 31.96 10.48
CA ASN A 527 -11.73 33.32 11.00
C ASN A 527 -11.55 34.36 9.87
N VAL A 528 -11.98 35.58 10.12
CA VAL A 528 -11.76 36.76 9.26
C VAL A 528 -10.50 37.49 9.67
N GLU A 529 -10.32 37.71 10.97
CA GLU A 529 -9.13 38.34 11.55
C GLU A 529 -8.21 37.32 12.19
N SER A 530 -6.91 37.61 12.25
CA SER A 530 -5.91 36.68 12.74
C SER A 530 -6.24 36.17 14.15
N THR A 531 -6.15 34.86 14.34
CA THR A 531 -6.13 34.25 15.67
C THR A 531 -4.73 33.78 16.02
N TRP A 532 -4.53 33.27 17.23
CA TRP A 532 -3.23 32.78 17.67
C TRP A 532 -2.78 31.54 16.91
N PHE A 533 -3.74 30.71 16.48
CA PHE A 533 -3.46 29.49 15.74
C PHE A 533 -3.58 29.67 14.22
N TRP A 534 -4.45 30.59 13.77
CA TRP A 534 -4.65 30.93 12.36
C TRP A 534 -4.21 32.37 12.07
N PRO A 535 -2.90 32.65 12.07
CA PRO A 535 -2.40 33.97 11.70
C PRO A 535 -2.68 34.22 10.22
N ASN A 536 -3.30 35.35 9.91
CA ASN A 536 -3.48 35.77 8.53
C ASN A 536 -2.14 36.17 7.91
N ARG A 537 -2.02 36.02 6.58
CA ARG A 537 -0.91 36.64 5.85
C ARG A 537 -0.95 38.17 6.02
N PRO A 538 0.19 38.88 5.96
CA PRO A 538 0.19 40.33 5.95
C PRO A 538 -0.77 40.89 4.88
N GLY A 539 -1.75 41.69 5.30
CA GLY A 539 -2.80 42.26 4.44
C GLY A 539 -4.07 41.40 4.27
N ALA A 540 -4.15 40.21 4.87
CA ALA A 540 -5.40 39.46 5.04
C ALA A 540 -6.10 39.89 6.35
N GLY A 541 -7.45 39.93 6.32
CA GLY A 541 -8.30 40.56 7.34
C GLY A 541 -9.63 40.99 6.73
N ILE A 542 -10.42 41.78 7.46
CA ILE A 542 -11.77 42.21 7.04
C ILE A 542 -11.80 42.90 5.67
N ALA A 543 -10.78 43.72 5.35
CA ALA A 543 -10.69 44.41 4.06
C ALA A 543 -10.50 43.42 2.89
N THR A 544 -9.76 42.32 3.12
CA THR A 544 -9.55 41.28 2.12
C THR A 544 -10.79 40.40 1.98
N PHE A 545 -11.45 40.07 3.08
CA PHE A 545 -12.74 39.36 3.06
C PHE A 545 -13.80 40.16 2.29
N ALA A 546 -13.94 41.46 2.55
CA ALA A 546 -14.85 42.34 1.81
C ALA A 546 -14.52 42.42 0.32
N ARG A 547 -13.23 42.40 -0.04
CA ARG A 547 -12.79 42.34 -1.45
C ARG A 547 -13.17 41.01 -2.10
N GLN A 548 -13.05 39.90 -1.40
CA GLN A 548 -13.49 38.58 -1.89
C GLN A 548 -15.00 38.56 -2.13
N MET A 549 -15.81 39.06 -1.20
CA MET A 549 -17.27 39.15 -1.37
C MET A 549 -17.64 40.01 -2.57
N ARG A 550 -16.99 41.17 -2.75
CA ARG A 550 -17.19 42.02 -3.95
C ARG A 550 -16.82 41.33 -5.27
N VAL A 551 -15.86 40.42 -5.24
CA VAL A 551 -15.52 39.62 -6.44
C VAL A 551 -16.63 38.60 -6.68
N LEU A 552 -17.04 37.85 -5.65
CA LEU A 552 -18.09 36.85 -5.76
C LEU A 552 -19.40 37.43 -6.26
N ASP A 553 -19.80 38.59 -5.76
CA ASP A 553 -21.00 39.33 -6.19
C ASP A 553 -21.05 39.59 -7.71
N ARG A 554 -19.87 39.74 -8.33
CA ARG A 554 -19.75 40.00 -9.78
C ARG A 554 -19.64 38.75 -10.62
N ILE A 555 -19.19 37.63 -10.06
CA ILE A 555 -18.79 36.45 -10.85
C ILE A 555 -19.58 35.19 -10.53
N ALA A 556 -20.33 35.13 -9.43
CA ALA A 556 -20.94 33.92 -8.91
C ALA A 556 -22.34 34.17 -8.35
N ASN A 557 -23.13 33.11 -8.24
CA ASN A 557 -24.42 33.12 -7.55
C ASN A 557 -24.25 32.48 -6.18
N VAL A 558 -24.24 33.29 -5.11
CA VAL A 558 -24.12 32.76 -3.75
C VAL A 558 -25.47 32.21 -3.30
N VAL A 559 -25.51 30.93 -2.93
CA VAL A 559 -26.74 30.19 -2.59
C VAL A 559 -26.68 29.65 -1.16
N PRO A 560 -27.81 29.52 -0.46
CA PRO A 560 -27.85 28.81 0.82
C PRO A 560 -27.40 27.36 0.60
N LEU A 561 -26.55 26.86 1.52
CA LEU A 561 -26.00 25.51 1.37
C LEU A 561 -27.10 24.46 1.36
N ASP A 562 -28.10 24.59 2.26
CA ASP A 562 -29.20 23.63 2.37
C ASP A 562 -30.02 23.58 1.07
N ASP A 563 -30.40 24.75 0.52
CA ASP A 563 -31.12 24.83 -0.76
C ASP A 563 -30.33 24.21 -1.91
N ALA A 564 -29.02 24.41 -1.93
CA ALA A 564 -28.14 23.86 -2.96
C ALA A 564 -28.02 22.33 -2.82
N LEU A 565 -27.90 21.82 -1.59
CA LEU A 565 -27.89 20.38 -1.32
C LEU A 565 -29.23 19.73 -1.67
N ASP A 566 -30.35 20.37 -1.34
CA ASP A 566 -31.70 19.90 -1.68
C ASP A 566 -31.93 19.91 -3.19
N ALA A 567 -31.45 20.93 -3.91
CA ALA A 567 -31.51 20.98 -5.36
C ALA A 567 -30.71 19.84 -5.98
N LEU A 568 -29.47 19.60 -5.51
CA LEU A 568 -28.63 18.51 -5.99
C LEU A 568 -29.23 17.13 -5.68
N ALA A 569 -29.78 16.94 -4.47
CA ALA A 569 -30.43 15.70 -4.07
C ALA A 569 -31.69 15.41 -4.89
N ALA A 570 -32.44 16.45 -5.26
CA ALA A 570 -33.64 16.35 -6.10
C ALA A 570 -33.34 16.38 -7.62
N GLY A 571 -32.06 16.45 -8.04
CA GLY A 571 -31.68 16.55 -9.46
C GLY A 571 -32.12 17.86 -10.14
N ARG A 572 -32.39 18.92 -9.37
CA ARG A 572 -32.74 20.25 -9.89
C ARG A 572 -31.48 21.04 -10.24
N PRO A 573 -31.49 21.83 -11.32
CA PRO A 573 -30.34 22.62 -11.72
C PRO A 573 -30.03 23.72 -10.69
N LEU A 574 -28.75 23.94 -10.42
CA LEU A 574 -28.26 25.08 -9.64
C LEU A 574 -28.10 26.32 -10.54
N PRO A 575 -28.12 27.53 -9.95
CA PRO A 575 -27.73 28.74 -10.65
C PRO A 575 -26.32 28.61 -11.26
N PRO A 576 -26.05 29.23 -12.43
CA PRO A 576 -24.72 29.21 -13.02
C PRO A 576 -23.68 29.75 -12.03
N ARG A 577 -22.54 29.04 -11.88
CA ARG A 577 -21.48 29.43 -10.92
C ARG A 577 -22.00 29.55 -9.48
N ALA A 578 -22.81 28.57 -9.06
CA ALA A 578 -23.30 28.47 -7.69
C ALA A 578 -22.16 28.33 -6.68
N VAL A 579 -22.17 29.16 -5.65
CA VAL A 579 -21.20 29.17 -4.54
C VAL A 579 -21.95 29.10 -3.21
N ALA A 580 -21.54 28.22 -2.32
CA ALA A 580 -21.97 28.25 -0.91
C ALA A 580 -20.82 28.74 -0.04
N LEU A 581 -21.11 29.62 0.91
CA LEU A 581 -20.15 30.14 1.89
C LEU A 581 -20.32 29.39 3.21
N THR A 582 -19.25 28.82 3.75
CA THR A 582 -19.27 28.13 5.04
C THR A 582 -18.24 28.71 6.01
N PHE A 583 -18.59 28.73 7.29
CA PHE A 583 -17.73 29.13 8.38
C PHE A 583 -17.64 28.03 9.43
N ASP A 584 -16.43 27.59 9.73
CA ASP A 584 -16.15 26.53 10.70
C ASP A 584 -15.76 27.13 12.06
N ASP A 585 -15.84 26.31 13.11
CA ASP A 585 -15.44 26.59 14.50
C ASP A 585 -16.27 27.65 15.27
N GLY A 586 -16.98 28.54 14.59
CA GLY A 586 -17.88 29.52 15.21
C GLY A 586 -17.15 30.63 15.98
N TYR A 587 -16.10 31.20 15.39
CA TYR A 587 -15.42 32.37 15.93
C TYR A 587 -16.37 33.57 16.06
N ARG A 588 -16.12 34.41 17.07
CA ARG A 588 -16.92 35.61 17.32
C ARG A 588 -16.90 36.57 16.12
N ASP A 589 -15.79 36.63 15.39
CA ASP A 589 -15.63 37.51 14.24
C ASP A 589 -16.50 37.10 13.03
N ASN A 590 -16.99 35.86 12.96
CA ASN A 590 -17.99 35.46 11.99
C ASN A 590 -19.29 36.28 12.18
N LEU A 591 -19.65 36.57 13.44
CA LEU A 591 -20.82 37.38 13.78
C LEU A 591 -20.51 38.88 13.71
N GLU A 592 -19.38 39.31 14.28
CA GLU A 592 -19.07 40.74 14.42
C GLU A 592 -18.53 41.37 13.13
N LEU A 593 -17.81 40.61 12.29
CA LEU A 593 -17.12 41.12 11.11
C LEU A 593 -17.64 40.53 9.79
N ALA A 594 -17.77 39.20 9.68
CA ALA A 594 -18.24 38.59 8.44
C ALA A 594 -19.73 38.87 8.18
N ALA A 595 -20.59 38.69 9.18
CA ALA A 595 -22.04 38.80 9.01
C ALA A 595 -22.50 40.20 8.51
N PRO A 596 -21.97 41.34 9.00
CA PRO A 596 -22.29 42.65 8.43
C PRO A 596 -21.94 42.79 6.94
N VAL A 597 -20.77 42.28 6.52
CA VAL A 597 -20.34 42.33 5.11
C VAL A 597 -21.24 41.44 4.25
N LEU A 598 -21.52 40.22 4.70
CA LEU A 598 -22.40 39.28 3.99
C LEU A 598 -23.82 39.84 3.83
N ARG A 599 -24.37 40.46 4.89
CA ARG A 599 -25.67 41.16 4.81
C ARG A 599 -25.63 42.33 3.83
N GLY A 600 -24.52 43.06 3.77
CA GLY A 600 -24.32 44.16 2.82
C GLY A 600 -24.39 43.73 1.35
N TYR A 601 -24.03 42.48 1.04
CA TYR A 601 -24.13 41.90 -0.31
C TYR A 601 -25.31 40.92 -0.47
N GLY A 602 -26.18 40.77 0.54
CA GLY A 602 -27.28 39.79 0.50
C GLY A 602 -26.83 38.34 0.37
N MET A 603 -25.61 38.01 0.80
CA MET A 603 -25.01 36.68 0.62
C MET A 603 -25.35 35.74 1.78
N PRO A 604 -26.00 34.59 1.52
CA PRO A 604 -26.21 33.57 2.56
C PRO A 604 -24.89 32.88 2.92
N ALA A 605 -24.79 32.45 4.17
CA ALA A 605 -23.67 31.65 4.66
C ALA A 605 -24.13 30.66 5.74
N THR A 606 -23.49 29.50 5.78
CA THR A 606 -23.70 28.48 6.82
C THR A 606 -22.58 28.56 7.86
N ILE A 607 -22.95 28.70 9.14
CA ILE A 607 -21.98 28.78 10.24
C ILE A 607 -22.10 27.51 11.09
N TYR A 608 -21.04 26.72 11.13
CA TYR A 608 -20.94 25.52 11.97
C TYR A 608 -20.50 25.93 13.37
N LEU A 609 -21.47 26.02 14.28
CA LEU A 609 -21.23 26.35 15.67
C LEU A 609 -20.83 25.10 16.47
N VAL A 610 -19.85 25.26 17.35
CA VAL A 610 -19.46 24.22 18.31
C VAL A 610 -20.08 24.57 19.67
N PRO A 611 -21.12 23.87 20.13
CA PRO A 611 -21.85 24.23 21.36
C PRO A 611 -20.95 24.34 22.59
N GLY A 612 -19.95 23.46 22.71
CA GLY A 612 -18.98 23.49 23.82
C GLY A 612 -18.12 24.75 23.86
N PHE A 613 -17.83 25.38 22.71
CA PHE A 613 -17.09 26.65 22.68
C PHE A 613 -17.98 27.82 23.07
N LEU A 614 -19.24 27.78 22.66
CA LEU A 614 -20.23 28.83 22.98
C LEU A 614 -20.67 28.79 24.45
N SER A 615 -20.82 27.60 25.03
CA SER A 615 -21.16 27.41 26.44
C SER A 615 -19.98 27.65 27.38
N GLY A 616 -18.75 27.73 26.86
CA GLY A 616 -17.52 27.81 27.64
C GLY A 616 -17.14 26.51 28.35
N GLU A 617 -17.86 25.41 28.13
CA GLU A 617 -17.52 24.08 28.66
C GLU A 617 -16.24 23.52 28.03
N GLN A 618 -15.92 23.97 26.82
CA GLN A 618 -14.72 23.59 26.08
C GLN A 618 -14.03 24.84 25.53
N HIS A 619 -12.71 24.78 25.49
CA HIS A 619 -11.90 25.78 24.80
C HIS A 619 -11.21 25.11 23.61
N ALA A 620 -11.13 25.83 22.50
CA ALA A 620 -10.31 25.45 21.35
C ALA A 620 -8.85 25.29 21.80
N TRP A 621 -8.41 24.04 22.01
CA TRP A 621 -7.08 23.77 22.57
C TRP A 621 -5.97 24.25 21.62
N TRP A 622 -6.24 24.34 20.31
CA TRP A 622 -5.31 24.90 19.32
C TRP A 622 -5.12 26.41 19.51
N GLU A 623 -6.18 27.16 19.83
CA GLU A 623 -6.07 28.58 20.21
C GLU A 623 -5.33 28.75 21.53
N ARG A 624 -5.60 27.89 22.53
CA ARG A 624 -4.87 27.90 23.81
C ARG A 624 -3.39 27.61 23.61
N LEU A 625 -3.06 26.67 22.73
CA LEU A 625 -1.68 26.33 22.39
C LEU A 625 -1.02 27.47 21.61
N GLY A 626 -1.70 28.02 20.60
CA GLY A 626 -1.23 29.17 19.84
C GLY A 626 -0.96 30.36 20.74
N TRP A 627 -1.86 30.65 21.69
CA TRP A 627 -1.68 31.68 22.70
C TRP A 627 -0.50 31.39 23.64
N ALA A 628 -0.40 30.15 24.13
CA ALA A 628 0.68 29.75 25.04
C ALA A 628 2.06 29.83 24.36
N VAL A 629 2.14 29.48 23.08
CA VAL A 629 3.38 29.55 22.28
C VAL A 629 3.67 30.98 21.84
N GLY A 630 2.68 31.72 21.33
CA GLY A 630 2.83 33.10 20.88
C GLY A 630 3.10 34.09 22.01
N GLY A 631 2.68 33.78 23.24
CA GLY A 631 3.02 34.52 24.45
C GLY A 631 4.26 34.00 25.19
N ALA A 632 4.91 32.94 24.69
CA ALA A 632 6.07 32.35 25.35
C ALA A 632 7.30 33.26 25.22
N ARG A 633 7.87 33.66 26.35
CA ARG A 633 9.20 34.32 26.38
C ARG A 633 10.36 33.33 26.19
N ALA A 634 10.07 32.04 26.24
CA ALA A 634 11.05 30.98 26.03
C ALA A 634 11.33 30.82 24.53
N ARG A 635 12.62 30.82 24.14
CA ARG A 635 13.04 30.56 22.76
C ARG A 635 13.06 29.08 22.39
N ARG A 636 12.86 28.20 23.37
CA ARG A 636 12.89 26.74 23.21
C ARG A 636 11.79 26.09 24.04
N LEU A 637 11.12 25.11 23.43
CA LEU A 637 10.10 24.30 24.07
C LEU A 637 10.55 22.85 24.10
N ARG A 638 10.68 22.26 25.29
CA ARG A 638 10.87 20.81 25.43
C ARG A 638 9.52 20.12 25.58
N LEU A 639 9.14 19.33 24.58
CA LEU A 639 7.89 18.57 24.58
C LEU A 639 8.18 17.11 24.25
N ASN A 640 7.79 16.19 25.13
CA ASN A 640 7.97 14.74 24.96
C ASN A 640 9.40 14.31 24.58
N GLY A 641 10.41 14.97 25.15
CA GLY A 641 11.83 14.68 24.89
C GLY A 641 12.41 15.32 23.63
N HIS A 642 11.62 16.08 22.87
CA HIS A 642 12.09 16.86 21.73
C HIS A 642 12.23 18.33 22.12
N GLU A 643 13.34 18.96 21.73
CA GLU A 643 13.58 20.40 21.91
C GLU A 643 13.23 21.11 20.60
N LEU A 644 12.23 22.00 20.66
CA LEU A 644 11.73 22.78 19.53
C LEU A 644 12.18 24.23 19.71
N GLU A 645 12.89 24.79 18.73
CA GLU A 645 13.20 26.23 18.71
C GLU A 645 11.97 27.02 18.25
N LEU A 646 11.57 28.02 19.04
CA LEU A 646 10.39 28.85 18.79
C LEU A 646 10.72 30.13 17.98
N GLY A 647 11.97 30.33 17.58
CA GLY A 647 12.44 31.52 16.83
C GLY A 647 12.75 32.74 17.72
N GLU A 648 13.35 33.78 17.14
CA GLU A 648 13.72 35.01 17.87
C GLU A 648 12.56 36.01 18.06
N ASP A 649 11.49 35.85 17.29
CA ASP A 649 10.36 36.78 17.24
C ASP A 649 9.17 36.30 18.10
N GLY A 650 9.40 36.02 19.38
CA GLY A 650 8.35 35.74 20.37
C GLY A 650 7.40 36.92 20.64
N ASN A 651 7.30 37.89 19.72
CA ASN A 651 6.55 39.13 19.87
C ASN A 651 5.89 39.64 18.57
N ALA A 652 5.98 38.94 17.42
CA ALA A 652 5.58 39.55 16.14
C ALA A 652 4.10 39.36 15.71
N CYS A 653 3.29 38.56 16.41
CA CYS A 653 1.87 38.36 16.05
C CYS A 653 0.96 38.29 17.27
N VAL A 654 1.00 39.30 18.14
CA VAL A 654 0.01 39.44 19.22
C VAL A 654 -1.12 40.34 18.73
N PRO A 655 -2.36 39.84 18.54
CA PRO A 655 -3.53 40.72 18.55
C PRO A 655 -3.62 41.33 19.95
N SER A 656 -3.52 42.65 20.04
CA SER A 656 -3.67 43.36 21.31
C SER A 656 -5.09 43.19 21.85
N ARG A 657 -5.20 42.48 22.99
CA ARG A 657 -6.37 42.22 23.86
C ARG A 657 -7.33 41.09 23.41
N PRO A 658 -7.58 40.08 24.25
CA PRO A 658 -8.68 39.14 24.06
C PRO A 658 -10.02 39.73 24.59
N PRO A 659 -11.18 39.36 24.01
CA PRO A 659 -12.45 39.34 24.74
C PRO A 659 -12.59 38.14 25.68
#